data_AF-A0A5T1U3B8-F1
#
_entry.id   AF-A0A5T1U3B8-F1
#
_cell.length_a   1.000
_cell.length_b   1.000
_cell.length_c   1.000
_cell.angle_alpha   90.00
_cell.angle_beta   90.00
_cell.angle_gamma   90.00
#
_symmetry.space_group_name_H-M   'P 1'
#
loop_
_entity.id
_entity.type
_entity.pdbx_description
1 polymer ?
#
loop_
_entity_poly.entity_id
_entity_poly.type
_entity_poly.pdbx_seq_one_letter_code
_entity_poly.pdbx_strand_id
1 'polypeptide(L)'
;MKFHNNISIVFAVDENYLPYTSVALASLIEKSVEYYIYDIYIIHSNINLNILLKLKKVAQARKNIIINFINIKSYLEDAIKQYDNIFYEKSYFSTAMYYRFFIPKIFCDFERVIYCDSDMLFKKDISELFFIDLKGKAIAACRDVAVLYSYRKRSEIWQRNIGHNFDKIGILSIDNYFNSGLIIFDINKCVKIQSVSLCLNILKKYDNLYLPDQDVLNIAFQNNVYFLHLRWNFQWTIHIECKQKSLYLSQQIIEEIYEARMDPGIIHYISETKPWKDKNSFFLEWWKFGRKSLFYGQILYKKVVIQNNHINLDQNGFIYVDVLDYLLLLPYFNSIDLYKHIEQMYNIENFVLYRKYAIAQAEKYYNKKSFLLSNDEIYFFMPKKFMHLKEVEKQLVKQSAYLNLELYEILKFVNNLGKKIFLICKNIYPKEYIIEILQKNHIDFYEDIYFYEDIRKKNHDVFLYFGNFLFETQKVNNEKYQFKYINPRDDFVRRNPKICRIYHCESLESSIVLGLYIKKWLLNDKYIDNYWENFGYLYGGPLCYGLANFVYNEAVKNNLKEFIFIARDGYVIEKIFNFLQEQFKTDIRTEYIYASRALKILSNVNLKDNSLPWDDKISSLFYLCTEALIELKRYKYKIISKRNKLDLLKQYLDKIRHFSEEVKKSFSRYVEKYSFEQNKIGLFDFVTFEFSSLKILRSVLKKNFFYAYYFYIMPKSKEKNLFDFADIQSYSTIFFNNHLIGEFLVTAPELPVSFIKNSKINRRYNAYEQYKIEIYKIICKFELEFSKDLISTFGNFKVFFKSKDVVRIVNFFVDNMDCKDKYYFENIYHSENSAHTKYVKI
;
A
#
# COMPACT_ATOMS: atom_id res chain seq x y z
N MET A 1 1.18 14.66 -48.98
CA MET A 1 0.81 15.18 -47.65
C MET A 1 1.47 14.31 -46.60
N LYS A 2 2.52 14.79 -45.92
CA LYS A 2 3.15 14.10 -44.77
C LYS A 2 2.26 14.36 -43.56
N PHE A 3 1.61 13.34 -43.00
CA PHE A 3 0.77 13.53 -41.81
C PHE A 3 1.65 13.85 -40.59
N HIS A 4 1.35 14.98 -39.93
CA HIS A 4 1.99 15.48 -38.71
C HIS A 4 1.62 14.62 -37.50
N ASN A 5 2.25 13.44 -37.36
CA ASN A 5 2.02 12.55 -36.22
C ASN A 5 3.13 12.60 -35.15
N ASN A 6 4.06 13.56 -35.24
CA ASN A 6 5.18 13.70 -34.30
C ASN A 6 4.90 14.80 -33.28
N ILE A 7 4.97 14.44 -31.99
CA ILE A 7 4.79 15.33 -30.84
C ILE A 7 6.17 15.65 -30.29
N SER A 8 6.65 16.87 -30.56
CA SER A 8 7.97 17.33 -30.10
C SER A 8 7.89 17.88 -28.68
N ILE A 9 8.62 17.25 -27.76
CA ILE A 9 8.63 17.57 -26.33
C ILE A 9 10.06 17.86 -25.89
N VAL A 10 10.25 18.89 -25.06
CA VAL A 10 11.56 19.33 -24.60
C VAL A 10 11.61 19.36 -23.07
N PHE A 11 12.69 18.81 -22.52
CA PHE A 11 13.10 19.01 -21.13
C PHE A 11 14.43 19.75 -21.10
N ALA A 12 14.60 20.65 -20.13
CA ALA A 12 15.90 21.24 -19.80
C ALA A 12 16.38 20.69 -18.47
N VAL A 13 17.61 20.17 -18.44
CA VAL A 13 18.08 19.39 -17.30
C VAL A 13 19.57 19.62 -17.01
N ASP A 14 19.90 19.71 -15.73
CA ASP A 14 21.26 19.56 -15.23
C ASP A 14 21.49 18.15 -14.67
N GLU A 15 22.73 17.80 -14.36
CA GLU A 15 23.04 16.48 -13.81
C GLU A 15 22.29 16.17 -12.51
N ASN A 16 21.98 17.19 -11.71
CA ASN A 16 21.30 17.04 -10.43
C ASN A 16 19.82 16.68 -10.57
N TYR A 17 19.15 17.20 -11.60
CA TYR A 17 17.74 17.01 -11.91
C TYR A 17 17.45 15.86 -12.89
N LEU A 18 18.48 15.27 -13.52
CA LEU A 18 18.32 14.11 -14.40
C LEU A 18 17.57 12.93 -13.74
N PRO A 19 17.82 12.57 -12.46
CA PRO A 19 17.06 11.53 -11.78
C PRO A 19 15.55 11.80 -11.73
N TYR A 20 15.15 13.05 -11.53
CA TYR A 20 13.75 13.46 -11.41
C TYR A 20 13.09 13.58 -12.77
N THR A 21 13.83 14.06 -13.78
CA THR A 21 13.42 14.04 -15.19
C THR A 21 13.08 12.62 -15.64
N SER A 22 13.87 11.63 -15.23
CA SER A 22 13.56 10.22 -15.52
C SER A 22 12.23 9.75 -14.94
N VAL A 23 11.78 10.32 -13.81
CA VAL A 23 10.45 10.03 -13.23
C VAL A 23 9.35 10.71 -14.05
N ALA A 24 9.56 11.97 -14.43
CA ALA A 24 8.65 12.71 -15.31
C ALA A 24 8.46 11.96 -16.64
N LEU A 25 9.55 11.57 -17.29
CA LEU A 25 9.55 10.76 -18.51
C LEU A 25 8.85 9.42 -18.33
N ALA A 26 9.08 8.71 -17.23
CA ALA A 26 8.40 7.43 -16.98
C ALA A 26 6.88 7.60 -16.92
N SER A 27 6.39 8.67 -16.27
CA SER A 27 4.97 8.96 -16.24
C SER A 27 4.42 9.43 -17.58
N LEU A 28 5.17 10.25 -18.33
CA LEU A 28 4.81 10.69 -19.69
C LEU A 28 4.65 9.48 -20.61
N ILE A 29 5.66 8.62 -20.67
CA ILE A 29 5.70 7.41 -21.50
C ILE A 29 4.57 6.45 -21.13
N GLU A 30 4.21 6.32 -19.85
CA GLU A 30 3.08 5.48 -19.42
C GLU A 30 1.74 6.02 -19.93
N LYS A 31 1.58 7.34 -20.03
CA LYS A 31 0.34 8.01 -20.47
C LYS A 31 0.25 8.26 -21.97
N SER A 32 1.35 8.21 -22.71
CA SER A 32 1.36 8.31 -24.17
C SER A 32 0.52 7.22 -24.84
N VAL A 33 -0.31 7.60 -25.82
CA VAL A 33 -1.04 6.67 -26.69
C VAL A 33 -0.18 6.23 -27.87
N GLU A 34 -0.46 5.06 -28.45
CA GLU A 34 0.37 4.50 -29.53
C GLU A 34 0.19 5.19 -30.90
N TYR A 35 -0.85 6.01 -31.03
CA TYR A 35 -1.19 6.68 -32.29
C TYR A 35 -0.14 7.73 -32.73
N TYR A 36 0.51 8.39 -31.78
CA TYR A 36 1.51 9.43 -32.04
C TYR A 36 2.94 8.93 -31.81
N ILE A 37 3.89 9.53 -32.53
CA ILE A 37 5.32 9.41 -32.24
C ILE A 37 5.71 10.57 -31.33
N TYR A 38 6.33 10.28 -30.19
CA TYR A 38 6.78 11.30 -29.23
C TYR A 38 8.29 11.49 -29.38
N ASP A 39 8.68 12.61 -29.97
CA ASP A 39 10.07 13.04 -30.13
C ASP A 39 10.48 13.88 -28.93
N ILE A 40 11.10 13.24 -27.95
CA ILE A 40 11.51 13.86 -26.68
C ILE A 40 12.97 14.30 -26.80
N TYR A 41 13.21 15.58 -26.57
CA TYR A 41 14.53 16.20 -26.58
C TYR A 41 14.92 16.62 -25.17
N ILE A 42 16.09 16.20 -24.73
CA ILE A 42 16.65 16.56 -23.43
C ILE A 42 17.81 17.52 -23.68
N ILE A 43 17.58 18.80 -23.39
CA ILE A 43 18.61 19.84 -23.45
C ILE A 43 19.41 19.79 -22.16
N HIS A 44 20.73 19.66 -22.29
CA HIS A 44 21.63 19.55 -21.16
C HIS A 44 22.95 20.29 -21.40
N SER A 45 23.70 20.50 -20.33
CA SER A 45 25.12 20.89 -20.39
C SER A 45 25.93 19.89 -19.59
N ASN A 46 27.04 19.41 -20.15
CA ASN A 46 28.07 18.60 -19.48
C ASN A 46 27.60 17.29 -18.78
N ILE A 47 26.44 16.72 -19.11
CA ILE A 47 26.02 15.40 -18.61
C ILE A 47 26.77 14.28 -19.34
N ASN A 48 27.21 13.27 -18.58
CA ASN A 48 27.88 12.08 -19.10
C ASN A 48 27.00 11.30 -20.10
N LEU A 49 27.51 11.14 -21.33
CA LEU A 49 26.83 10.45 -22.43
C LEU A 49 26.40 9.01 -22.09
N ASN A 50 27.17 8.29 -21.29
CA ASN A 50 26.83 6.90 -20.91
C ASN A 50 25.54 6.83 -20.10
N ILE A 51 25.28 7.83 -19.24
CA ILE A 51 24.06 7.91 -18.44
C ILE A 51 22.85 8.21 -19.35
N LEU A 52 23.02 9.15 -20.29
CA LEU A 52 22.01 9.51 -21.28
C LEU A 52 21.64 8.31 -22.17
N LEU A 53 22.63 7.54 -22.63
CA LEU A 53 22.39 6.33 -23.41
C LEU A 53 21.62 5.26 -22.62
N LYS A 54 21.87 5.10 -21.32
CA LYS A 54 21.07 4.21 -20.46
C LYS A 54 19.63 4.69 -20.36
N LEU A 55 19.40 5.99 -20.15
CA LEU A 55 18.05 6.58 -20.12
C LEU A 55 17.30 6.34 -21.44
N LYS A 56 17.97 6.54 -22.58
CA LYS A 56 17.40 6.28 -23.91
C LYS A 56 16.97 4.83 -24.09
N LYS A 57 17.79 3.87 -23.67
CA LYS A 57 17.46 2.43 -23.74
C LYS A 57 16.21 2.08 -22.95
N VAL A 58 16.06 2.64 -21.74
CA VAL A 58 14.88 2.38 -20.89
C VAL A 58 13.61 2.92 -21.56
N ALA A 59 13.67 4.09 -22.19
CA ALA A 59 12.51 4.69 -22.86
C ALA A 59 12.11 3.97 -24.16
N GLN A 60 13.06 3.36 -24.87
CA GLN A 60 12.82 2.62 -26.12
C GLN A 60 12.04 1.31 -25.95
N ALA A 61 11.63 0.95 -24.72
CA ALA A 61 10.69 -0.14 -24.49
C ALA A 61 9.34 0.06 -25.22
N ARG A 62 8.97 1.30 -25.56
CA ARG A 62 7.83 1.63 -26.42
C ARG A 62 8.32 2.16 -27.78
N LYS A 63 7.83 1.57 -28.87
CA LYS A 63 8.28 1.86 -30.25
C LYS A 63 7.98 3.29 -30.70
N ASN A 64 6.95 3.91 -30.15
CA ASN A 64 6.51 5.25 -30.50
C ASN A 64 7.16 6.36 -29.66
N ILE A 65 8.19 6.04 -28.87
CA ILE A 65 8.94 7.00 -28.04
C ILE A 65 10.37 7.11 -28.56
N ILE A 66 10.81 8.33 -28.87
CA ILE A 66 12.16 8.63 -29.33
C ILE A 66 12.77 9.64 -28.38
N ILE A 67 13.94 9.32 -27.80
CA ILE A 67 14.69 10.26 -26.94
C ILE A 67 15.97 10.71 -27.64
N ASN A 68 16.14 12.03 -27.71
CA ASN A 68 17.28 12.74 -28.27
C ASN A 68 17.89 13.67 -27.22
N PHE A 69 19.19 13.93 -27.34
CA PHE A 69 19.93 14.76 -26.40
C PHE A 69 20.56 15.93 -27.16
N ILE A 70 20.46 17.13 -26.60
CA ILE A 70 21.02 18.36 -27.18
C ILE A 70 21.95 18.99 -26.16
N ASN A 71 23.22 19.15 -26.53
CA ASN A 71 24.18 19.89 -25.72
C ASN A 71 24.06 21.38 -26.03
N ILE A 72 23.66 22.18 -25.03
CA ILE A 72 23.42 23.62 -25.21
C ILE A 72 24.69 24.47 -25.10
N LYS A 73 25.84 23.89 -24.75
CA LYS A 73 27.07 24.62 -24.40
C LYS A 73 27.45 25.72 -25.40
N SER A 74 27.43 25.44 -26.70
CA SER A 74 27.75 26.45 -27.74
C SER A 74 26.80 27.64 -27.72
N TYR A 75 25.49 27.42 -27.53
CA TYR A 75 24.50 28.49 -27.45
C TYR A 75 24.71 29.40 -26.22
N LEU A 76 25.13 28.82 -25.10
CA LEU A 76 25.49 29.58 -23.90
C LEU A 76 26.76 30.39 -24.11
N GLU A 77 27.80 29.78 -24.69
CA GLU A 77 29.07 30.46 -25.00
C GLU A 77 28.87 31.63 -25.96
N ASP A 78 28.03 31.46 -26.99
CA ASP A 78 27.69 32.54 -27.92
C ASP A 78 26.93 33.67 -27.21
N ALA A 79 25.99 33.34 -26.32
CA ALA A 79 25.28 34.34 -25.54
C ALA A 79 26.22 35.10 -24.59
N ILE A 80 27.14 34.41 -23.92
CA ILE A 80 28.13 35.04 -23.03
C ILE A 80 29.05 35.98 -23.81
N LYS A 81 29.51 35.58 -24.99
CA LYS A 81 30.34 36.44 -25.86
C LYS A 81 29.61 37.72 -26.29
N GLN A 82 28.30 37.63 -26.52
CA GLN A 82 27.51 38.74 -27.03
C GLN A 82 26.96 39.66 -25.92
N TYR A 83 26.63 39.12 -24.76
CA TYR A 83 25.90 39.83 -23.71
C TYR A 83 26.66 39.99 -22.40
N ASP A 84 27.91 39.53 -22.32
CA ASP A 84 28.64 39.27 -21.07
C ASP A 84 28.01 38.12 -20.26
N ASN A 85 28.63 37.72 -19.15
CA ASN A 85 28.07 36.65 -18.32
C ASN A 85 26.87 37.17 -17.48
N ILE A 86 25.68 37.13 -18.10
CA ILE A 86 24.41 37.54 -17.49
C ILE A 86 23.67 36.41 -16.77
N PHE A 87 24.15 35.17 -16.87
CA PHE A 87 23.50 34.02 -16.26
C PHE A 87 23.92 33.89 -14.79
N TYR A 88 22.94 33.86 -13.89
CA TYR A 88 23.17 33.71 -12.47
C TYR A 88 22.26 32.65 -11.85
N GLU A 89 22.75 31.99 -10.81
CA GLU A 89 22.00 31.03 -10.01
C GLU A 89 21.36 31.72 -8.81
N LYS A 90 20.21 31.20 -8.34
CA LYS A 90 19.49 31.78 -7.20
C LYS A 90 18.75 30.71 -6.42
N SER A 91 19.00 30.64 -5.10
CA SER A 91 18.40 29.62 -4.22
C SER A 91 18.61 28.20 -4.80
N TYR A 92 17.54 27.47 -5.11
CA TYR A 92 17.57 26.12 -5.71
C TYR A 92 17.50 26.12 -7.24
N PHE A 93 17.51 27.29 -7.90
CA PHE A 93 17.47 27.40 -9.35
C PHE A 93 18.89 27.48 -9.95
N SER A 94 19.24 26.50 -10.79
CA SER A 94 20.52 26.44 -11.51
C SER A 94 20.46 27.16 -12.86
N THR A 95 21.62 27.39 -13.48
CA THR A 95 21.71 27.97 -14.84
C THR A 95 20.90 27.20 -15.89
N ALA A 96 20.56 25.93 -15.66
CA ALA A 96 19.71 25.13 -16.53
C ALA A 96 18.30 25.71 -16.73
N MET A 97 17.82 26.55 -15.80
CA MET A 97 16.53 27.24 -15.97
C MET A 97 16.50 28.08 -17.25
N TYR A 98 17.62 28.71 -17.63
CA TYR A 98 17.68 29.59 -18.80
C TYR A 98 17.73 28.85 -20.14
N TYR A 99 17.93 27.52 -20.14
CA TYR A 99 18.02 26.74 -21.39
C TYR A 99 16.71 26.83 -22.19
N ARG A 100 15.58 27.01 -21.50
CA ARG A 100 14.26 27.20 -22.12
C ARG A 100 14.18 28.45 -23.01
N PHE A 101 15.01 29.47 -22.77
CA PHE A 101 15.06 30.67 -23.62
C PHE A 101 15.55 30.36 -25.03
N PHE A 102 16.40 29.35 -25.18
CA PHE A 102 17.03 29.00 -26.45
C PHE A 102 16.18 28.05 -27.30
N ILE A 103 15.06 27.52 -26.78
CA ILE A 103 14.20 26.56 -27.50
C ILE A 103 13.82 27.08 -28.90
N PRO A 104 13.34 28.33 -29.09
CA PRO A 104 13.02 28.84 -30.42
C PRO A 104 14.20 28.88 -31.40
N LYS A 105 15.43 29.05 -30.90
CA LYS A 105 16.65 29.07 -31.72
C LYS A 105 17.16 27.66 -32.02
N ILE A 106 17.06 26.74 -31.05
CA ILE A 106 17.50 25.34 -31.20
C ILE A 106 16.57 24.58 -32.15
N PHE A 107 15.26 24.83 -32.06
CA PHE A 107 14.23 24.14 -32.82
C PHE A 107 13.66 25.00 -33.95
N CYS A 108 14.45 25.91 -34.55
CA CYS A 108 13.96 26.89 -35.53
C CYS A 108 13.26 26.28 -36.76
N ASP A 109 13.55 25.02 -37.09
CA ASP A 109 12.92 24.28 -38.21
C ASP A 109 11.64 23.53 -37.80
N PHE A 110 11.22 23.63 -36.54
CA PHE A 110 10.01 22.98 -36.03
C PHE A 110 8.84 23.96 -36.13
N GLU A 111 7.62 23.46 -36.31
CA GLU A 111 6.42 24.29 -36.21
C GLU A 111 6.09 24.60 -34.75
N ARG A 112 6.19 23.58 -33.89
CA ARG A 112 5.74 23.63 -32.50
C ARG A 112 6.53 22.69 -31.62
N VAL A 113 6.73 23.10 -30.37
CA VAL A 113 7.41 22.32 -29.33
C VAL A 113 6.71 22.52 -27.98
N ILE A 114 6.59 21.44 -27.19
CA ILE A 114 6.09 21.49 -25.81
C ILE A 114 7.28 21.39 -24.85
N TYR A 115 7.52 22.41 -24.05
CA TYR A 115 8.51 22.40 -22.97
C TYR A 115 7.88 21.91 -21.67
N CYS A 116 8.60 21.08 -20.90
CA CYS A 116 8.21 20.59 -19.58
C CYS A 116 9.37 20.66 -18.59
N ASP A 117 9.07 21.03 -17.34
CA ASP A 117 10.01 20.96 -16.23
C ASP A 117 10.26 19.51 -15.75
N SER A 118 11.41 19.33 -15.09
CA SER A 118 11.93 18.02 -14.65
C SER A 118 11.17 17.42 -13.45
N ASP A 119 10.35 18.20 -12.76
CA ASP A 119 9.64 17.87 -11.52
C ASP A 119 8.12 17.81 -11.72
N MET A 120 7.72 17.37 -12.90
CA MET A 120 6.35 17.12 -13.29
C MET A 120 5.99 15.64 -13.24
N LEU A 121 4.69 15.36 -13.07
CA LEU A 121 4.12 14.03 -13.16
C LEU A 121 2.90 14.02 -14.08
N PHE A 122 2.98 13.25 -15.15
CA PHE A 122 1.95 13.17 -16.19
C PHE A 122 0.86 12.19 -15.78
N LYS A 123 -0.38 12.66 -15.83
CA LYS A 123 -1.60 11.89 -15.51
C LYS A 123 -2.45 11.63 -16.75
N LYS A 124 -2.24 12.41 -17.82
CA LYS A 124 -2.87 12.28 -19.14
C LYS A 124 -1.85 12.35 -20.27
N ASP A 125 -2.29 12.03 -21.47
CA ASP A 125 -1.48 12.14 -22.68
C ASP A 125 -1.24 13.61 -23.04
N ILE A 126 0.03 13.97 -23.24
CA ILE A 126 0.44 15.34 -23.53
C ILE A 126 0.16 15.74 -24.99
N SER A 127 -0.13 14.79 -25.90
CA SER A 127 -0.42 15.11 -27.31
C SER A 127 -1.61 16.06 -27.48
N GLU A 128 -2.57 16.05 -26.54
CA GLU A 128 -3.70 16.99 -26.51
C GLU A 128 -3.25 18.45 -26.53
N LEU A 129 -2.11 18.74 -25.89
CA LEU A 129 -1.51 20.06 -25.85
C LEU A 129 -0.77 20.44 -27.13
N PHE A 130 -0.39 19.48 -27.96
CA PHE A 130 0.33 19.79 -29.19
C PHE A 130 -0.59 20.40 -30.24
N PHE A 131 -1.87 20.02 -30.28
CA PHE A 131 -2.78 20.39 -31.37
C PHE A 131 -3.74 21.54 -31.04
N ILE A 132 -3.64 22.14 -29.86
CA ILE A 132 -4.49 23.27 -29.48
C ILE A 132 -4.23 24.49 -30.38
N ASP A 133 -5.30 25.20 -30.70
CA ASP A 133 -5.21 26.47 -31.42
C ASP A 133 -4.75 27.58 -30.47
N LEU A 134 -3.54 28.10 -30.71
CA LEU A 134 -2.93 29.16 -29.92
C LEU A 134 -3.53 30.55 -30.19
N LYS A 135 -4.56 30.67 -31.04
CA LYS A 135 -5.28 31.93 -31.33
C LYS A 135 -4.35 33.07 -31.71
N GLY A 136 -3.37 32.78 -32.57
CA GLY A 136 -2.38 33.75 -33.04
C GLY A 136 -1.27 34.10 -32.04
N LYS A 137 -1.31 33.59 -30.80
CA LYS A 137 -0.29 33.83 -29.77
C LYS A 137 1.00 33.05 -30.08
N ALA A 138 2.12 33.53 -29.53
CA ALA A 138 3.44 32.94 -29.73
C ALA A 138 3.70 31.76 -28.78
N ILE A 139 3.08 31.77 -27.60
CA ILE A 139 3.16 30.67 -26.65
C ILE A 139 1.80 30.33 -26.03
N ALA A 140 1.69 29.15 -25.42
CA ALA A 140 0.65 28.83 -24.44
C ALA A 140 1.23 28.32 -23.13
N ALA A 141 0.63 28.72 -22.01
CA ALA A 141 1.06 28.35 -20.65
C ALA A 141 -0.12 28.47 -19.66
N CYS A 142 0.00 27.88 -18.46
CA CYS A 142 -0.98 28.04 -17.39
C CYS A 142 -0.67 29.28 -16.53
N ARG A 143 -1.69 29.96 -16.02
CA ARG A 143 -1.52 31.03 -15.02
C ARG A 143 -0.84 30.50 -13.77
N ASP A 144 0.06 31.29 -13.18
CA ASP A 144 0.70 30.95 -11.91
C ASP A 144 -0.18 31.42 -10.74
N VAL A 145 -1.07 30.54 -10.28
CA VAL A 145 -2.02 30.86 -9.21
C VAL A 145 -1.32 31.14 -7.89
N ALA A 146 -0.24 30.41 -7.57
CA ALA A 146 0.52 30.63 -6.34
C ALA A 146 1.15 32.02 -6.30
N VAL A 147 1.73 32.47 -7.41
CA VAL A 147 2.26 33.84 -7.56
C VAL A 147 1.14 34.88 -7.49
N LEU A 148 0.04 34.67 -8.21
CA LEU A 148 -1.11 35.58 -8.20
C LEU A 148 -1.69 35.77 -6.80
N TYR A 149 -1.91 34.66 -6.09
CA TYR A 149 -2.39 34.66 -4.70
C TYR A 149 -1.43 35.44 -3.80
N SER A 150 -0.13 35.15 -3.90
CA SER A 150 0.90 35.78 -3.07
C SER A 150 1.04 37.28 -3.34
N TYR A 151 0.93 37.70 -4.60
CA TYR A 151 0.97 39.11 -4.97
C TYR A 151 -0.25 39.89 -4.45
N ARG A 152 -1.44 39.30 -4.50
CA ARG A 152 -2.67 39.96 -4.00
C ARG A 152 -2.73 40.01 -2.47
N LYS A 153 -2.08 39.06 -1.80
CA LYS A 153 -1.97 38.99 -0.34
C LYS A 153 -0.73 39.74 0.22
N ARG A 154 0.00 40.46 -0.64
CA ARG A 154 1.25 41.19 -0.30
C ARG A 154 1.16 42.25 0.81
N SER A 155 -0.04 42.69 1.20
CA SER A 155 -0.21 43.61 2.34
C SER A 155 0.19 42.98 3.68
N GLU A 156 0.23 41.65 3.76
CA GLU A 156 0.70 40.91 4.93
C GLU A 156 2.24 40.83 5.01
N ILE A 157 2.79 40.91 6.23
CA ILE A 157 4.23 41.01 6.53
C ILE A 157 5.06 39.92 5.80
N TRP A 158 4.54 38.69 5.72
CA TRP A 158 5.25 37.54 5.17
C TRP A 158 5.41 37.54 3.64
N GLN A 159 4.65 38.37 2.90
CA GLN A 159 4.59 38.30 1.43
C GLN A 159 5.05 39.60 0.72
N ARG A 160 5.50 40.60 1.48
CA ARG A 160 5.91 41.92 0.95
C ARG A 160 7.02 41.84 -0.11
N ASN A 161 7.98 40.92 0.06
CA ASN A 161 9.14 40.82 -0.84
C ASN A 161 8.76 40.47 -2.29
N ILE A 162 7.74 39.64 -2.49
CA ILE A 162 7.26 39.24 -3.82
C ILE A 162 6.60 40.44 -4.52
N GLY A 163 5.71 41.11 -3.81
CA GLY A 163 4.99 42.28 -4.31
C GLY A 163 5.90 43.43 -4.74
N HIS A 164 6.84 43.81 -3.88
CA HIS A 164 7.77 44.91 -4.16
C HIS A 164 8.73 44.64 -5.33
N ASN A 165 9.02 43.37 -5.64
CA ASN A 165 9.84 43.02 -6.80
C ASN A 165 9.05 43.16 -8.10
N PHE A 166 7.80 42.68 -8.13
CA PHE A 166 6.94 42.76 -9.32
C PHE A 166 6.59 44.20 -9.70
N ASP A 167 6.38 45.07 -8.71
CA ASP A 167 6.09 46.50 -8.95
C ASP A 167 7.29 47.26 -9.55
N LYS A 168 8.49 46.66 -9.56
CA LYS A 168 9.74 47.27 -10.07
C LYS A 168 10.21 46.71 -11.40
N ILE A 169 9.55 45.68 -11.93
CA ILE A 169 9.90 45.05 -13.20
C ILE A 169 8.78 45.21 -14.22
N GLY A 170 9.10 45.11 -15.51
CA GLY A 170 8.21 45.51 -16.61
C GLY A 170 7.01 44.59 -16.89
N ILE A 171 6.36 44.04 -15.84
CA ILE A 171 5.16 43.20 -15.95
C ILE A 171 3.92 44.09 -16.02
N LEU A 172 3.19 44.03 -17.13
CA LEU A 172 1.99 44.86 -17.33
C LEU A 172 0.77 44.43 -16.51
N SER A 173 0.59 43.13 -16.28
CA SER A 173 -0.55 42.59 -15.52
C SER A 173 -0.20 41.28 -14.85
N ILE A 174 -0.30 41.26 -13.52
CA ILE A 174 -0.08 40.05 -12.71
C ILE A 174 -1.14 38.97 -12.95
N ASP A 175 -2.36 39.36 -13.34
CA ASP A 175 -3.46 38.41 -13.59
C ASP A 175 -3.18 37.52 -14.81
N ASN A 176 -2.25 37.95 -15.65
CA ASN A 176 -1.75 37.26 -16.83
C ASN A 176 -0.37 36.64 -16.62
N TYR A 177 0.13 36.62 -15.38
CA TYR A 177 1.43 36.03 -15.08
C TYR A 177 1.33 34.49 -15.13
N PHE A 178 2.16 33.85 -15.95
CA PHE A 178 2.13 32.41 -16.20
C PHE A 178 3.30 31.69 -15.54
N ASN A 179 3.05 30.41 -15.22
CA ASN A 179 4.08 29.51 -14.74
C ASN A 179 4.91 28.97 -15.91
N SER A 180 6.23 29.01 -15.80
CA SER A 180 7.16 28.66 -16.88
C SER A 180 7.45 27.16 -17.02
N GLY A 181 6.91 26.31 -16.15
CA GLY A 181 7.23 24.89 -16.18
C GLY A 181 6.58 24.09 -17.29
N LEU A 182 5.49 24.58 -17.89
CA LEU A 182 4.87 24.01 -19.08
C LEU A 182 4.61 25.13 -20.08
N ILE A 183 5.27 25.09 -21.24
CA ILE A 183 5.13 26.10 -22.29
C ILE A 183 5.04 25.42 -23.65
N ILE A 184 4.03 25.78 -24.44
CA ILE A 184 3.95 25.38 -25.85
C ILE A 184 4.44 26.55 -26.68
N PHE A 185 5.49 26.34 -27.48
CA PHE A 185 6.06 27.35 -28.35
C PHE A 185 5.53 27.20 -29.78
N ASP A 186 4.97 28.27 -30.32
CA ASP A 186 4.87 28.48 -31.78
C ASP A 186 6.22 29.01 -32.24
N ILE A 187 7.05 28.11 -32.77
CA ILE A 187 8.46 28.42 -33.05
C ILE A 187 8.58 29.55 -34.07
N ASN A 188 7.78 29.49 -35.14
CA ASN A 188 7.80 30.49 -36.21
C ASN A 188 7.53 31.89 -35.65
N LYS A 189 6.53 32.04 -34.76
CA LYS A 189 6.26 33.33 -34.12
C LYS A 189 7.35 33.75 -33.14
N CYS A 190 7.88 32.81 -32.37
CA CYS A 190 8.97 33.09 -31.43
C CYS A 190 10.23 33.59 -32.16
N VAL A 191 10.58 32.97 -33.29
CA VAL A 191 11.67 33.41 -34.17
C VAL A 191 11.37 34.81 -34.75
N LYS A 192 10.15 35.04 -35.23
CA LYS A 192 9.72 36.34 -35.79
C LYS A 192 9.85 37.50 -34.80
N ILE A 193 9.55 37.27 -33.52
CA ILE A 193 9.71 38.28 -32.47
C ILE A 193 11.13 38.30 -31.85
N GLN A 194 12.07 37.52 -32.40
CA GLN A 194 13.44 37.40 -31.89
C GLN A 194 13.48 37.07 -30.39
N SER A 195 12.63 36.14 -29.95
CA SER A 195 12.35 35.91 -28.52
C SER A 195 13.59 35.62 -27.69
N VAL A 196 14.60 34.94 -28.25
CA VAL A 196 15.85 34.62 -27.55
C VAL A 196 16.61 35.90 -27.18
N SER A 197 16.89 36.76 -28.16
CA SER A 197 17.58 38.04 -27.94
C SER A 197 16.78 38.96 -27.01
N LEU A 198 15.44 38.95 -27.13
CA LEU A 198 14.55 39.68 -26.23
C LEU A 198 14.71 39.20 -24.77
N CYS A 199 14.69 37.89 -24.52
CA CYS A 199 14.88 37.33 -23.18
C CYS A 199 16.25 37.68 -22.60
N LEU A 200 17.33 37.56 -23.38
CA LEU A 200 18.69 37.88 -22.91
C LEU A 200 18.85 39.37 -22.59
N ASN A 201 18.26 40.26 -23.40
CA ASN A 201 18.24 41.70 -23.13
C ASN A 201 17.48 42.03 -21.83
N ILE A 202 16.34 41.39 -21.58
CA ILE A 202 15.57 41.59 -20.34
C ILE A 202 16.37 41.09 -19.14
N LEU A 203 17.00 39.91 -19.24
CA LEU A 203 17.83 39.36 -18.18
C LEU A 203 19.01 40.29 -17.84
N LYS A 204 19.68 40.87 -18.85
CA LYS A 204 20.75 41.86 -18.66
C LYS A 204 20.25 43.17 -18.02
N LYS A 205 18.99 43.53 -18.24
CA LYS A 205 18.42 44.81 -17.79
C LYS A 205 18.03 44.82 -16.31
N TYR A 206 17.66 43.68 -15.73
CA TYR A 206 17.06 43.62 -14.40
C TYR A 206 17.91 42.78 -13.43
N ASP A 207 18.41 43.40 -12.36
CA ASP A 207 19.29 42.74 -11.38
C ASP A 207 18.57 42.00 -10.24
N ASN A 208 17.24 42.14 -10.11
CA ASN A 208 16.46 41.66 -8.96
C ASN A 208 15.18 40.91 -9.33
N LEU A 209 15.25 40.04 -10.33
CA LEU A 209 14.12 39.18 -10.70
C LEU A 209 13.81 38.17 -9.57
N TYR A 210 12.53 37.99 -9.24
CA TYR A 210 12.10 37.09 -8.17
C TYR A 210 12.25 35.63 -8.60
N LEU A 211 11.67 35.29 -9.75
CA LEU A 211 11.79 34.00 -10.46
C LEU A 211 12.46 34.28 -11.82
N PRO A 212 13.80 34.22 -11.91
CA PRO A 212 14.54 34.84 -13.01
C PRO A 212 14.09 34.45 -14.42
N ASP A 213 13.98 33.16 -14.70
CA ASP A 213 13.54 32.66 -16.00
C ASP A 213 12.07 32.98 -16.30
N GLN A 214 11.21 32.77 -15.30
CA GLN A 214 9.78 32.98 -15.42
C GLN A 214 9.42 34.44 -15.58
N ASP A 215 10.06 35.34 -14.82
CA ASP A 215 9.85 36.79 -14.91
C ASP A 215 10.27 37.31 -16.28
N VAL A 216 11.44 36.89 -16.78
CA VAL A 216 11.91 37.24 -18.13
C VAL A 216 10.92 36.79 -19.19
N LEU A 217 10.45 35.54 -19.13
CA LEU A 217 9.48 35.01 -20.10
C LEU A 217 8.14 35.76 -20.02
N ASN A 218 7.67 36.10 -18.81
CA ASN A 218 6.45 36.88 -18.63
C ASN A 218 6.58 38.30 -19.22
N ILE A 219 7.75 38.94 -19.10
CA ILE A 219 8.01 40.25 -19.73
C ILE A 219 8.15 40.12 -21.25
N ALA A 220 8.88 39.11 -21.73
CA ALA A 220 9.15 38.91 -23.17
C ALA A 220 7.89 38.56 -23.96
N PHE A 221 7.01 37.74 -23.38
CA PHE A 221 5.81 37.22 -24.05
C PHE A 221 4.52 37.91 -23.59
N GLN A 222 4.58 38.99 -22.81
CA GLN A 222 3.38 39.73 -22.41
C GLN A 222 2.49 40.06 -23.62
N ASN A 223 1.19 39.80 -23.49
CA ASN A 223 0.17 39.88 -24.55
C ASN A 223 0.27 38.85 -25.70
N ASN A 224 1.28 37.98 -25.71
CA ASN A 224 1.52 36.91 -26.70
C ASN A 224 1.37 35.50 -26.11
N VAL A 225 0.56 35.35 -25.06
CA VAL A 225 0.27 34.09 -24.36
C VAL A 225 -1.18 33.66 -24.57
N TYR A 226 -1.39 32.38 -24.88
CA TYR A 226 -2.68 31.70 -24.77
C TYR A 226 -2.73 30.94 -23.43
N PHE A 227 -3.72 31.21 -22.59
CA PHE A 227 -3.79 30.58 -21.27
C PHE A 227 -4.45 29.21 -21.33
N LEU A 228 -3.69 28.18 -20.92
CA LEU A 228 -4.16 26.82 -20.77
C LEU A 228 -4.95 26.64 -19.48
N HIS A 229 -5.85 25.65 -19.50
CA HIS A 229 -6.56 25.24 -18.29
C HIS A 229 -5.58 24.73 -17.21
N LEU A 230 -5.75 25.11 -15.94
CA LEU A 230 -4.82 24.82 -14.82
C LEU A 230 -4.50 23.33 -14.62
N ARG A 231 -5.42 22.42 -14.96
CA ARG A 231 -5.20 20.96 -14.99
C ARG A 231 -3.91 20.52 -15.70
N TRP A 232 -3.44 21.27 -16.69
CA TRP A 232 -2.23 20.93 -17.44
C TRP A 232 -0.94 21.38 -16.74
N ASN A 233 -1.02 22.17 -15.67
CA ASN A 233 0.12 22.53 -14.83
C ASN A 233 -0.38 22.71 -13.40
N PHE A 234 -0.95 21.64 -12.83
CA PHE A 234 -1.55 21.70 -11.50
C PHE A 234 -0.47 21.79 -10.44
N GLN A 235 -0.31 22.97 -9.86
CA GLN A 235 0.65 23.23 -8.80
C GLN A 235 0.18 22.57 -7.49
N TRP A 236 0.93 21.57 -7.02
CA TRP A 236 0.50 20.75 -5.88
C TRP A 236 0.32 21.56 -4.59
N THR A 237 1.06 22.66 -4.40
CA THR A 237 1.01 23.44 -3.14
C THR A 237 -0.25 24.28 -2.97
N ILE A 238 -1.01 24.56 -4.04
CA ILE A 238 -2.16 25.49 -4.01
C ILE A 238 -3.14 25.16 -2.87
N HIS A 239 -3.41 23.88 -2.64
CA HIS A 239 -4.37 23.46 -1.61
C HIS A 239 -3.85 23.61 -0.16
N ILE A 240 -2.54 23.70 0.02
CA ILE A 240 -1.87 23.83 1.33
C ILE A 240 -1.60 25.31 1.63
N GLU A 241 -1.09 26.03 0.64
CA GLU A 241 -0.59 27.40 0.79
C GLU A 241 -1.70 28.45 0.57
N CYS A 242 -2.65 28.22 -0.33
CA CYS A 242 -3.72 29.16 -0.64
C CYS A 242 -5.00 28.91 0.19
N LYS A 243 -4.88 28.80 1.51
CA LYS A 243 -6.02 28.49 2.42
C LYS A 243 -7.16 29.51 2.35
N GLN A 244 -6.83 30.79 2.13
CA GLN A 244 -7.81 31.89 2.02
C GLN A 244 -8.05 32.30 0.56
N LYS A 245 -7.95 31.36 -0.39
CA LYS A 245 -8.10 31.64 -1.83
C LYS A 245 -9.38 32.42 -2.19
N SER A 246 -10.49 32.21 -1.47
CA SER A 246 -11.75 32.94 -1.69
C SER A 246 -11.67 34.45 -1.42
N LEU A 247 -10.69 34.92 -0.65
CA LEU A 247 -10.48 36.34 -0.37
C LEU A 247 -9.64 37.06 -1.45
N TYR A 248 -8.81 36.31 -2.18
CA TYR A 248 -7.79 36.90 -3.05
C TYR A 248 -7.88 36.45 -4.51
N LEU A 249 -8.61 35.39 -4.83
CA LEU A 249 -8.80 34.87 -6.20
C LEU A 249 -10.26 35.02 -6.63
N SER A 250 -10.49 35.14 -7.94
CA SER A 250 -11.85 35.17 -8.48
C SER A 250 -12.51 33.79 -8.39
N GLN A 251 -13.84 33.77 -8.38
CA GLN A 251 -14.63 32.53 -8.33
C GLN A 251 -14.27 31.58 -9.47
N GLN A 252 -14.10 32.11 -10.69
CA GLN A 252 -13.71 31.33 -11.86
C GLN A 252 -12.37 30.60 -11.67
N ILE A 253 -11.34 31.28 -11.13
CA ILE A 253 -10.03 30.66 -10.86
C ILE A 253 -10.17 29.57 -9.78
N ILE A 254 -11.00 29.81 -8.77
CA ILE A 254 -11.22 28.85 -7.68
C ILE A 254 -11.89 27.57 -8.21
N GLU A 255 -12.89 27.69 -9.07
CA GLU A 255 -13.54 26.56 -9.75
C GLU A 255 -12.54 25.76 -10.58
N GLU A 256 -11.73 26.45 -11.37
CA GLU A 256 -10.70 25.84 -12.21
C GLU A 256 -9.63 25.08 -11.37
N ILE A 257 -9.24 25.61 -10.20
CA ILE A 257 -8.35 24.92 -9.25
C ILE A 257 -9.00 23.63 -8.73
N TYR A 258 -10.29 23.65 -8.42
CA TYR A 258 -11.00 22.46 -7.94
C TYR A 258 -11.09 21.40 -9.03
N GLU A 259 -11.42 21.78 -10.26
CA GLU A 259 -11.40 20.86 -11.41
C GLU A 259 -10.00 20.26 -11.63
N ALA A 260 -8.96 21.10 -11.65
CA ALA A 260 -7.57 20.67 -11.83
C ALA A 260 -7.09 19.73 -10.73
N ARG A 261 -7.56 19.90 -9.49
CA ARG A 261 -7.22 19.00 -8.38
C ARG A 261 -7.89 17.63 -8.50
N MET A 262 -9.15 17.60 -8.95
CA MET A 262 -9.92 16.37 -9.07
C MET A 262 -9.48 15.52 -10.27
N ASP A 263 -9.08 16.17 -11.36
CA ASP A 263 -8.66 15.52 -12.61
C ASP A 263 -7.45 16.24 -13.23
N PRO A 264 -6.26 16.18 -12.59
CA PRO A 264 -5.07 16.80 -13.13
C PRO A 264 -4.63 16.08 -14.41
N GLY A 265 -4.23 16.85 -15.42
CA GLY A 265 -3.50 16.34 -16.59
C GLY A 265 -2.01 16.18 -16.28
N ILE A 266 -1.42 17.16 -15.59
CA ILE A 266 -0.03 17.14 -15.11
C ILE A 266 0.00 17.74 -13.71
N ILE A 267 0.67 17.07 -12.77
CA ILE A 267 0.95 17.59 -11.43
C ILE A 267 2.37 18.17 -11.46
N HIS A 268 2.52 19.43 -11.07
CA HIS A 268 3.81 20.11 -11.00
C HIS A 268 4.23 20.26 -9.54
N TYR A 269 5.35 19.63 -9.17
CA TYR A 269 5.90 19.66 -7.81
C TYR A 269 6.74 20.92 -7.53
N ILE A 270 6.14 22.10 -7.75
CA ILE A 270 6.76 23.42 -7.45
C ILE A 270 7.15 23.56 -5.97
N SER A 271 7.89 24.64 -5.64
CA SER A 271 8.45 24.97 -4.32
C SER A 271 9.73 24.20 -3.94
N GLU A 272 10.33 24.57 -2.80
CA GLU A 272 11.46 23.87 -2.20
C GLU A 272 11.11 22.48 -1.64
N THR A 273 9.83 22.24 -1.35
CA THR A 273 9.35 20.96 -0.85
C THR A 273 9.14 20.04 -2.05
N LYS A 274 9.97 19.00 -2.14
CA LYS A 274 10.03 18.12 -3.31
C LYS A 274 9.75 16.66 -2.93
N PRO A 275 9.15 15.87 -3.84
CA PRO A 275 8.88 14.44 -3.61
C PRO A 275 10.09 13.63 -3.18
N TRP A 276 11.26 13.92 -3.73
CA TRP A 276 12.49 13.17 -3.41
C TRP A 276 13.09 13.51 -2.03
N LYS A 277 12.59 14.54 -1.33
CA LYS A 277 13.04 14.89 0.03
C LYS A 277 12.28 14.13 1.12
N ASP A 278 11.02 13.73 0.85
CA ASP A 278 10.19 13.02 1.81
C ASP A 278 9.21 12.03 1.13
N LYS A 279 8.93 10.92 1.80
CA LYS A 279 7.89 9.95 1.40
C LYS A 279 6.65 10.19 2.26
N ASN A 280 5.79 11.12 1.88
CA ASN A 280 4.51 11.36 2.56
C ASN A 280 3.33 11.24 1.59
N SER A 281 2.10 11.38 2.12
CA SER A 281 0.87 11.15 1.35
C SER A 281 0.67 12.09 0.16
N PHE A 282 1.36 13.23 0.09
CA PHE A 282 1.28 14.14 -1.07
C PHE A 282 2.12 13.68 -2.27
N PHE A 283 3.09 12.77 -2.06
CA PHE A 283 4.12 12.43 -3.05
C PHE A 283 4.06 10.99 -3.55
N LEU A 284 3.00 10.28 -3.22
CA LEU A 284 2.85 8.85 -3.46
C LEU A 284 2.87 8.49 -4.94
N GLU A 285 2.08 9.22 -5.71
CA GLU A 285 2.00 9.05 -7.15
C GLU A 285 3.37 9.25 -7.77
N TRP A 286 4.16 10.22 -7.28
CA TRP A 286 5.54 10.42 -7.73
C TRP A 286 6.43 9.23 -7.39
N TRP A 287 6.39 8.71 -6.15
CA TRP A 287 7.22 7.58 -5.74
C TRP A 287 6.87 6.26 -6.47
N LYS A 288 5.61 6.05 -6.88
CA LYS A 288 5.22 4.93 -7.76
C LYS A 288 6.01 4.90 -9.06
N PHE A 289 6.28 6.06 -9.66
CA PHE A 289 7.14 6.18 -10.83
C PHE A 289 8.63 6.26 -10.46
N GLY A 290 8.95 6.88 -9.33
CA GLY A 290 10.30 6.93 -8.77
C GLY A 290 10.92 5.54 -8.64
N ARG A 291 10.17 4.55 -8.16
CA ARG A 291 10.60 3.14 -8.05
C ARG A 291 10.87 2.47 -9.39
N LYS A 292 10.20 2.88 -10.46
CA LYS A 292 10.43 2.39 -11.82
C LYS A 292 11.59 3.10 -12.53
N SER A 293 12.10 4.20 -11.94
CA SER A 293 13.18 4.99 -12.52
C SER A 293 14.51 4.22 -12.49
N LEU A 294 15.30 4.38 -13.55
CA LEU A 294 16.69 3.93 -13.61
C LEU A 294 17.54 4.49 -12.43
N PHE A 295 17.12 5.63 -11.88
CA PHE A 295 17.83 6.36 -10.84
C PHE A 295 17.25 6.12 -9.43
N TYR A 296 16.41 5.11 -9.22
CA TYR A 296 15.76 4.90 -7.91
C TYR A 296 16.76 4.83 -6.75
N GLY A 297 17.83 4.04 -6.87
CA GLY A 297 18.91 3.98 -5.88
C GLY A 297 19.59 5.33 -5.63
N GLN A 298 19.82 6.12 -6.68
CA GLN A 298 20.37 7.48 -6.56
C GLN A 298 19.41 8.43 -5.83
N ILE A 299 18.11 8.36 -6.14
CA ILE A 299 17.06 9.18 -5.52
C ILE A 299 16.97 8.86 -4.03
N LEU A 300 16.93 7.57 -3.67
CA LEU A 300 16.93 7.12 -2.28
C LEU A 300 18.18 7.58 -1.54
N TYR A 301 19.34 7.43 -2.17
CA TYR A 301 20.62 7.89 -1.62
C TYR A 301 20.60 9.40 -1.36
N LYS A 302 20.27 10.23 -2.36
CA LYS A 302 20.16 11.69 -2.21
C LYS A 302 19.19 12.06 -1.08
N LYS A 303 18.05 11.37 -0.96
CA LYS A 303 17.10 11.58 0.15
C LYS A 303 17.75 11.35 1.50
N VAL A 304 18.45 10.23 1.70
CA VAL A 304 19.10 9.94 2.98
C VAL A 304 20.18 10.98 3.29
N VAL A 305 20.93 11.43 2.28
CA VAL A 305 21.94 12.49 2.42
C VAL A 305 21.33 13.81 2.86
N ILE A 306 20.24 14.24 2.23
CA ILE A 306 19.50 15.45 2.59
C ILE A 306 18.98 15.38 4.03
N GLN A 307 18.63 14.19 4.51
CA GLN A 307 18.18 14.00 5.89
C GLN A 307 19.33 14.03 6.91
N ASN A 308 20.59 13.92 6.45
CA ASN A 308 21.80 13.86 7.26
C ASN A 308 22.77 14.98 6.83
N ASN A 309 22.35 16.24 6.97
CA ASN A 309 22.94 17.54 6.54
C ASN A 309 24.49 17.74 6.61
N HIS A 310 25.29 16.80 7.11
CA HIS A 310 26.71 16.98 7.42
C HIS A 310 27.66 16.02 6.68
N ILE A 311 27.17 15.18 5.76
CA ILE A 311 28.02 14.11 5.19
C ILE A 311 28.57 14.48 3.84
N ASN A 312 29.90 14.60 3.77
CA ASN A 312 30.63 14.65 2.50
C ASN A 312 30.94 13.22 2.03
N LEU A 313 30.21 12.77 1.02
CA LEU A 313 30.28 11.38 0.53
C LEU A 313 31.45 11.15 -0.41
N ASP A 314 32.04 12.21 -0.95
CA ASP A 314 33.18 12.12 -1.87
C ASP A 314 34.44 11.69 -1.12
N GLN A 315 34.50 11.93 0.20
CA GLN A 315 35.65 11.62 1.04
C GLN A 315 35.72 10.14 1.51
N ASN A 316 34.62 9.40 1.48
CA ASN A 316 34.58 8.03 2.02
C ASN A 316 34.58 6.98 0.91
N GLY A 317 35.64 6.17 0.82
CA GLY A 317 35.70 5.01 -0.08
C GLY A 317 34.97 3.77 0.46
N PHE A 318 34.66 3.71 1.76
CA PHE A 318 34.19 2.52 2.45
C PHE A 318 32.81 2.71 3.08
N ILE A 319 31.96 1.69 2.95
CA ILE A 319 30.59 1.65 3.46
C ILE A 319 30.42 0.39 4.28
N TYR A 320 29.90 0.52 5.50
CA TYR A 320 29.69 -0.58 6.42
C TYR A 320 28.20 -0.79 6.67
N VAL A 321 27.74 -2.04 6.65
CA VAL A 321 26.31 -2.37 6.72
C VAL A 321 26.08 -3.55 7.66
N ASP A 322 25.19 -3.39 8.65
CA ASP A 322 24.73 -4.52 9.45
C ASP A 322 23.90 -5.47 8.56
N VAL A 323 24.27 -6.76 8.50
CA VAL A 323 23.57 -7.71 7.64
C VAL A 323 22.16 -8.00 8.14
N LEU A 324 22.03 -8.42 9.40
CA LEU A 324 20.74 -8.69 10.02
C LEU A 324 20.16 -7.41 10.63
N ASP A 325 18.84 -7.30 10.63
CA ASP A 325 18.05 -6.16 11.10
C ASP A 325 18.12 -4.91 10.19
N TYR A 326 19.08 -4.82 9.25
CA TYR A 326 19.24 -3.67 8.34
C TYR A 326 19.16 -4.06 6.87
N LEU A 327 20.13 -4.84 6.36
CA LEU A 327 20.12 -5.30 4.97
C LEU A 327 19.10 -6.43 4.75
N LEU A 328 19.09 -7.40 5.66
CA LEU A 328 18.14 -8.49 5.72
C LEU A 328 17.26 -8.29 6.96
N LEU A 329 15.95 -8.23 6.71
CA LEU A 329 14.94 -8.07 7.74
C LEU A 329 14.26 -9.40 8.01
N LEU A 330 13.88 -9.62 9.27
CA LEU A 330 13.05 -10.75 9.65
C LEU A 330 11.57 -10.33 9.69
N PRO A 331 10.61 -11.23 9.44
CA PRO A 331 9.18 -10.94 9.47
C PRO A 331 8.63 -10.92 10.91
N TYR A 332 9.40 -10.37 11.85
CA TYR A 332 9.02 -10.19 13.23
C TYR A 332 9.28 -8.74 13.63
N PHE A 333 8.35 -8.15 14.38
CA PHE A 333 8.54 -6.83 14.95
C PHE A 333 9.68 -6.82 15.99
N ASN A 334 9.79 -7.89 16.79
CA ASN A 334 10.95 -8.16 17.62
C ASN A 334 11.65 -9.43 17.13
N SER A 335 12.93 -9.32 16.76
CA SER A 335 13.70 -10.45 16.23
C SER A 335 13.82 -11.64 17.19
N ILE A 336 13.69 -11.42 18.50
CA ILE A 336 13.67 -12.47 19.54
C ILE A 336 12.42 -13.37 19.42
N ASP A 337 11.33 -12.88 18.82
CA ASP A 337 10.09 -13.66 18.66
C ASP A 337 10.27 -14.83 17.66
N LEU A 338 11.37 -14.87 16.90
CA LEU A 338 11.81 -16.07 16.17
C LEU A 338 11.87 -17.29 17.10
N TYR A 339 12.42 -17.15 18.31
CA TYR A 339 12.55 -18.27 19.24
C TYR A 339 11.19 -18.67 19.85
N LYS A 340 10.29 -17.70 20.08
CA LYS A 340 8.90 -17.98 20.46
C LYS A 340 8.16 -18.73 19.35
N HIS A 341 8.46 -18.44 18.09
CA HIS A 341 7.90 -19.17 16.96
C HIS A 341 8.31 -20.64 16.98
N ILE A 342 9.59 -20.92 17.18
CA ILE A 342 10.11 -22.30 17.29
C ILE A 342 9.47 -23.03 18.47
N GLU A 343 9.38 -22.36 19.62
CA GLU A 343 8.75 -22.89 20.84
C GLU A 343 7.29 -23.33 20.57
N GLN A 344 6.51 -22.47 19.90
CA GLN A 344 5.12 -22.74 19.56
C GLN A 344 4.96 -23.81 18.47
N MET A 345 5.83 -23.82 17.47
CA MET A 345 5.75 -24.74 16.34
C MET A 345 5.97 -26.21 16.76
N TYR A 346 6.90 -26.45 17.68
CA TYR A 346 7.17 -27.79 18.21
C TYR A 346 6.41 -28.11 19.50
N ASN A 347 5.60 -27.18 20.01
CA ASN A 347 4.89 -27.31 21.28
C ASN A 347 5.83 -27.73 22.43
N ILE A 348 6.98 -27.06 22.54
CA ILE A 348 7.98 -27.35 23.58
C ILE A 348 7.97 -26.23 24.60
N GLU A 349 7.90 -26.53 25.89
CA GLU A 349 7.86 -25.50 26.92
C GLU A 349 9.26 -24.95 27.28
N ASN A 350 9.32 -23.66 27.58
CA ASN A 350 10.46 -22.95 28.18
C ASN A 350 11.73 -22.88 27.33
N PHE A 351 11.68 -23.20 26.04
CA PHE A 351 12.84 -23.09 25.13
C PHE A 351 13.44 -21.67 25.16
N VAL A 352 12.61 -20.63 25.05
CA VAL A 352 13.06 -19.23 25.07
C VAL A 352 13.72 -18.88 26.40
N LEU A 353 13.16 -19.38 27.50
CA LEU A 353 13.69 -19.17 28.84
C LEU A 353 15.06 -19.85 29.02
N TYR A 354 15.20 -21.11 28.61
CA TYR A 354 16.48 -21.81 28.66
C TYR A 354 17.53 -21.16 27.76
N ARG A 355 17.14 -20.69 26.57
CA ARG A 355 18.04 -19.94 25.68
C ARG A 355 18.56 -18.67 26.34
N LYS A 356 17.71 -17.92 27.05
CA LYS A 356 18.11 -16.74 27.83
C LYS A 356 19.12 -17.11 28.92
N TYR A 357 18.89 -18.20 29.67
CA TYR A 357 19.84 -18.68 30.67
C TYR A 357 21.15 -19.17 30.08
N ALA A 358 21.11 -19.83 28.93
CA ALA A 358 22.28 -20.29 28.21
C ALA A 358 23.14 -19.11 27.73
N ILE A 359 22.52 -18.04 27.22
CA ILE A 359 23.20 -16.78 26.86
C ILE A 359 23.92 -16.20 28.09
N ALA A 360 23.23 -16.06 29.22
CA ALA A 360 23.84 -15.49 30.43
C ALA A 360 25.01 -16.34 30.97
N GLN A 361 24.89 -17.67 30.90
CA GLN A 361 25.98 -18.59 31.28
C GLN A 361 27.17 -18.48 30.32
N ALA A 362 26.90 -18.44 29.02
CA ALA A 362 27.91 -18.27 27.99
C ALA A 362 28.63 -16.93 28.09
N GLU A 363 27.92 -15.83 28.36
CA GLU A 363 28.52 -14.51 28.60
C GLU A 363 29.57 -14.58 29.72
N LYS A 364 29.21 -15.23 30.84
CA LYS A 364 30.10 -15.39 32.00
C LYS A 364 31.26 -16.34 31.71
N TYR A 365 31.00 -17.47 31.08
CA TYR A 365 32.01 -18.52 30.86
C TYR A 365 33.06 -18.10 29.83
N TYR A 366 32.63 -17.54 28.69
CA TYR A 366 33.53 -17.09 27.62
C TYR A 366 34.03 -15.66 27.82
N ASN A 367 33.54 -14.96 28.85
CA ASN A 367 33.83 -13.55 29.11
C ASN A 367 33.53 -12.67 27.86
N LYS A 368 32.36 -12.91 27.25
CA LYS A 368 31.88 -12.24 26.04
C LYS A 368 30.56 -11.54 26.32
N LYS A 369 30.28 -10.44 25.63
CA LYS A 369 28.93 -9.87 25.60
C LYS A 369 28.01 -10.72 24.73
N SER A 370 26.72 -10.77 25.03
CA SER A 370 25.72 -11.62 24.37
C SER A 370 25.70 -11.50 22.85
N PHE A 371 25.89 -10.31 22.31
CA PHE A 371 25.93 -10.08 20.86
C PHE A 371 27.21 -10.58 20.16
N LEU A 372 28.21 -11.03 20.92
CA LEU A 372 29.46 -11.64 20.44
C LEU A 372 29.47 -13.17 20.57
N LEU A 373 28.45 -13.73 21.20
CA LEU A 373 28.32 -15.18 21.33
C LEU A 373 27.88 -15.78 19.99
N SER A 374 28.53 -16.86 19.61
CA SER A 374 28.09 -17.74 18.53
C SER A 374 26.93 -18.63 18.97
N ASN A 375 26.18 -19.15 17.99
CA ASN A 375 25.13 -20.11 18.32
C ASN A 375 25.71 -21.35 19.01
N ASP A 376 26.93 -21.76 18.66
CA ASP A 376 27.62 -22.92 19.24
C ASP A 376 27.93 -22.71 20.72
N GLU A 377 28.43 -21.53 21.09
CA GLU A 377 28.68 -21.15 22.48
C GLU A 377 27.40 -21.06 23.31
N ILE A 378 26.30 -20.58 22.72
CA ILE A 378 24.98 -20.56 23.38
C ILE A 378 24.48 -22.00 23.57
N TYR A 379 24.50 -22.81 22.52
CA TYR A 379 23.99 -24.18 22.58
C TYR A 379 24.82 -25.09 23.48
N PHE A 380 26.09 -24.80 23.74
CA PHE A 380 26.89 -25.50 24.74
C PHE A 380 26.21 -25.54 26.13
N PHE A 381 25.52 -24.46 26.52
CA PHE A 381 24.78 -24.36 27.79
C PHE A 381 23.29 -24.74 27.67
N MET A 382 22.82 -25.13 26.48
CA MET A 382 21.44 -25.54 26.28
C MET A 382 21.21 -26.98 26.74
N PRO A 383 20.06 -27.30 27.36
CA PRO A 383 19.67 -28.68 27.62
C PRO A 383 19.71 -29.56 26.36
N LYS A 384 20.22 -30.79 26.47
CA LYS A 384 20.36 -31.75 25.35
C LYS A 384 19.10 -31.91 24.52
N LYS A 385 17.91 -31.85 25.15
CA LYS A 385 16.61 -31.93 24.48
C LYS A 385 16.38 -30.87 23.42
N PHE A 386 17.07 -29.72 23.49
CA PHE A 386 16.91 -28.61 22.54
C PHE A 386 17.97 -28.57 21.43
N MET A 387 18.98 -29.45 21.43
CA MET A 387 20.10 -29.38 20.49
C MET A 387 19.67 -29.42 19.03
N HIS A 388 18.64 -30.18 18.71
CA HIS A 388 18.07 -30.27 17.35
C HIS A 388 17.51 -28.92 16.85
N LEU A 389 17.11 -28.01 17.75
CA LEU A 389 16.54 -26.71 17.39
C LEU A 389 17.59 -25.75 16.83
N LYS A 390 18.89 -25.99 17.04
CA LYS A 390 19.98 -25.15 16.50
C LYS A 390 19.90 -25.02 14.98
N GLU A 391 19.63 -26.14 14.31
CA GLU A 391 19.51 -26.18 12.86
C GLU A 391 18.15 -25.62 12.39
N VAL A 392 17.09 -25.83 13.17
CA VAL A 392 15.78 -25.23 12.89
C VAL A 392 15.85 -23.70 12.90
N GLU A 393 16.54 -23.10 13.88
CA GLU A 393 16.77 -21.65 13.95
C GLU A 393 17.38 -21.11 12.65
N LYS A 394 18.45 -21.77 12.18
CA LYS A 394 19.11 -21.43 10.91
C LYS A 394 18.16 -21.56 9.73
N GLN A 395 17.48 -22.70 9.58
CA GLN A 395 16.59 -22.90 8.45
C GLN A 395 15.42 -21.90 8.44
N LEU A 396 14.88 -21.54 9.60
CA LEU A 396 13.81 -20.55 9.72
C LEU A 396 14.30 -19.15 9.32
N VAL A 397 15.47 -18.71 9.78
CA VAL A 397 16.06 -17.43 9.35
C VAL A 397 16.32 -17.44 7.85
N LYS A 398 16.96 -18.48 7.32
CA LYS A 398 17.22 -18.62 5.88
C LYS A 398 15.93 -18.60 5.06
N GLN A 399 14.86 -19.24 5.54
CA GLN A 399 13.56 -19.26 4.86
C GLN A 399 12.89 -17.88 4.85
N SER A 400 12.81 -17.25 6.02
CA SER A 400 11.91 -16.12 6.28
C SER A 400 12.53 -14.73 6.13
N ALA A 401 13.86 -14.61 6.21
CA ALA A 401 14.55 -13.34 6.01
C ALA A 401 14.30 -12.79 4.60
N TYR A 402 14.12 -11.48 4.50
CA TYR A 402 13.86 -10.79 3.25
C TYR A 402 14.70 -9.51 3.13
N LEU A 403 14.93 -9.10 1.88
CA LEU A 403 15.75 -7.94 1.56
C LEU A 403 15.07 -6.61 1.90
N ASN A 404 15.79 -5.72 2.59
CA ASN A 404 15.45 -4.31 2.67
C ASN A 404 15.73 -3.65 1.32
N LEU A 405 14.72 -3.60 0.44
CA LEU A 405 14.87 -3.12 -0.93
C LEU A 405 15.36 -1.66 -1.01
N GLU A 406 14.93 -0.78 -0.09
CA GLU A 406 15.41 0.61 -0.10
C GLU A 406 16.92 0.66 0.15
N LEU A 407 17.41 -0.07 1.15
CA LEU A 407 18.83 -0.12 1.46
C LEU A 407 19.61 -0.82 0.34
N TYR A 408 19.10 -1.92 -0.19
CA TYR A 408 19.72 -2.62 -1.33
C TYR A 408 19.94 -1.69 -2.52
N GLU A 409 18.93 -0.91 -2.92
CA GLU A 409 19.02 0.01 -4.05
C GLU A 409 20.01 1.15 -3.79
N ILE A 410 20.08 1.64 -2.54
CA ILE A 410 21.13 2.59 -2.12
C ILE A 410 22.50 1.96 -2.26
N LEU A 411 22.71 0.75 -1.72
CA LEU A 411 23.99 0.05 -1.73
C LEU A 411 24.45 -0.28 -3.15
N LYS A 412 23.53 -0.73 -4.01
CA LYS A 412 23.80 -0.98 -5.42
C LYS A 412 24.23 0.30 -6.15
N PHE A 413 23.57 1.43 -5.86
CA PHE A 413 23.93 2.72 -6.43
C PHE A 413 25.34 3.15 -6.01
N VAL A 414 25.67 3.11 -4.72
CA VAL A 414 27.00 3.52 -4.24
C VAL A 414 28.10 2.56 -4.67
N ASN A 415 27.82 1.26 -4.80
CA ASN A 415 28.75 0.29 -5.41
C ASN A 415 29.09 0.68 -6.86
N ASN A 416 28.08 1.11 -7.63
CA ASN A 416 28.29 1.58 -9.01
C ASN A 416 29.09 2.90 -9.09
N LEU A 417 29.20 3.66 -7.99
CA LEU A 417 30.10 4.81 -7.87
C LEU A 417 31.54 4.40 -7.50
N GLY A 418 31.83 3.09 -7.39
CA GLY A 418 33.14 2.57 -7.00
C GLY A 418 33.39 2.57 -5.48
N LYS A 419 32.34 2.77 -4.67
CA LYS A 419 32.46 2.66 -3.20
C LYS A 419 32.51 1.19 -2.80
N LYS A 420 33.40 0.88 -1.86
CA LYS A 420 33.63 -0.45 -1.32
C LYS A 420 32.67 -0.75 -0.18
N ILE A 421 31.93 -1.86 -0.27
CA ILE A 421 30.91 -2.24 0.71
C ILE A 421 31.43 -3.40 1.56
N PHE A 422 31.40 -3.23 2.88
CA PHE A 422 31.71 -4.25 3.86
C PHE A 422 30.48 -4.57 4.69
N LEU A 423 30.25 -5.86 4.87
CA LEU A 423 29.12 -6.37 5.62
C LEU A 423 29.54 -6.70 7.05
N ILE A 424 28.69 -6.38 8.01
CA ILE A 424 28.93 -6.58 9.44
C ILE A 424 27.95 -7.61 9.97
N CYS A 425 28.49 -8.65 10.56
CA CYS A 425 27.71 -9.74 11.14
C CYS A 425 27.90 -9.85 12.65
N LYS A 426 26.81 -10.12 13.36
CA LYS A 426 26.86 -10.63 14.72
C LYS A 426 27.45 -12.04 14.68
N ASN A 427 28.24 -12.42 15.68
CA ASN A 427 28.94 -13.73 15.74
C ASN A 427 28.00 -14.94 15.84
N ILE A 428 26.68 -14.71 15.94
CA ILE A 428 25.66 -15.75 16.12
C ILE A 428 25.76 -16.83 15.03
N TYR A 429 25.99 -16.44 13.77
CA TYR A 429 26.06 -17.39 12.65
C TYR A 429 27.44 -17.41 12.00
N PRO A 430 27.89 -18.59 11.51
CA PRO A 430 29.15 -18.69 10.78
C PRO A 430 29.10 -17.93 9.45
N LYS A 431 30.26 -17.51 8.94
CA LYS A 431 30.38 -16.67 7.74
C LYS A 431 29.79 -17.36 6.51
N GLU A 432 30.02 -18.65 6.37
CA GLU A 432 29.53 -19.48 5.26
C GLU A 432 28.00 -19.43 5.18
N TYR A 433 27.32 -19.53 6.32
CA TYR A 433 25.87 -19.45 6.39
C TYR A 433 25.33 -18.07 6.01
N ILE A 434 26.02 -16.99 6.40
CA ILE A 434 25.63 -15.65 5.96
C ILE A 434 25.77 -15.52 4.45
N ILE A 435 26.87 -16.00 3.86
CA ILE A 435 27.09 -16.00 2.40
C ILE A 435 25.94 -16.73 1.69
N GLU A 436 25.51 -17.89 2.20
CA GLU A 436 24.37 -18.61 1.62
C GLU A 436 23.07 -17.79 1.63
N ILE A 437 22.80 -17.04 2.70
CA ILE A 437 21.60 -16.18 2.75
C ILE A 437 21.73 -14.99 1.78
N LEU A 438 22.91 -14.38 1.69
CA LEU A 438 23.17 -13.29 0.75
C LEU A 438 22.98 -13.76 -0.70
N GLN A 439 23.52 -14.93 -1.05
CA GLN A 439 23.34 -15.55 -2.37
C GLN A 439 21.87 -15.87 -2.66
N LYS A 440 21.11 -16.42 -1.68
CA LYS A 440 19.67 -16.64 -1.82
C LYS A 440 18.92 -15.35 -2.16
N ASN A 441 19.38 -14.21 -1.66
CA ASN A 441 18.79 -12.89 -1.87
C ASN A 441 19.44 -12.11 -3.03
N HIS A 442 20.29 -12.75 -3.85
CA HIS A 442 20.98 -12.14 -5.00
C HIS A 442 21.82 -10.92 -4.63
N ILE A 443 22.55 -11.01 -3.51
CA ILE A 443 23.51 -9.98 -3.07
C ILE A 443 24.92 -10.52 -3.29
N ASP A 444 25.62 -9.96 -4.27
CA ASP A 444 26.96 -10.36 -4.71
C ASP A 444 27.96 -9.19 -4.76
N PHE A 445 27.51 -7.96 -4.49
CA PHE A 445 28.33 -6.76 -4.52
C PHE A 445 28.75 -6.35 -3.08
N TYR A 446 29.78 -6.99 -2.57
CA TYR A 446 30.48 -6.60 -1.35
C TYR A 446 31.93 -7.08 -1.39
N GLU A 447 32.81 -6.39 -0.67
CA GLU A 447 34.24 -6.70 -0.63
C GLU A 447 34.55 -7.83 0.36
N ASP A 448 33.96 -7.76 1.56
CA ASP A 448 34.17 -8.75 2.62
C ASP A 448 33.06 -8.70 3.67
N ILE A 449 33.00 -9.75 4.50
CA ILE A 449 32.14 -9.86 5.68
C ILE A 449 33.04 -9.89 6.91
N TYR A 450 32.81 -8.93 7.81
CA TYR A 450 33.51 -8.81 9.08
C TYR A 450 32.65 -9.18 10.27
N PHE A 451 33.29 -9.85 11.24
CA PHE A 451 32.78 -9.97 12.59
C PHE A 451 33.28 -8.81 13.46
N TYR A 452 32.68 -8.63 14.63
CA TYR A 452 33.02 -7.53 15.54
C TYR A 452 34.52 -7.41 15.84
N GLU A 453 35.19 -8.54 16.08
CA GLU A 453 36.61 -8.55 16.45
C GLU A 453 37.53 -8.08 15.32
N ASP A 454 37.12 -8.32 14.06
CA ASP A 454 37.83 -7.86 12.87
C ASP A 454 37.68 -6.35 12.71
N ILE A 455 36.50 -5.83 13.02
CA ILE A 455 36.16 -4.41 12.87
C ILE A 455 36.87 -3.57 13.92
N ARG A 456 36.88 -4.00 15.19
CA ARG A 456 37.51 -3.27 16.31
C ARG A 456 38.99 -2.95 16.06
N LYS A 457 39.68 -3.73 15.23
CA LYS A 457 41.10 -3.54 14.90
C LYS A 457 41.33 -2.51 13.79
N LYS A 458 40.28 -2.01 13.14
CA LYS A 458 40.38 -1.05 12.04
C LYS A 458 40.23 0.39 12.53
N ASN A 459 40.97 1.30 11.92
CA ASN A 459 40.79 2.73 12.19
C ASN A 459 39.53 3.23 11.47
N HIS A 460 38.73 4.01 12.19
CA HIS A 460 37.32 4.28 11.89
C HIS A 460 37.04 5.75 11.54
N ASP A 461 38.09 6.49 11.24
CA ASP A 461 38.00 7.91 10.98
C ASP A 461 37.33 8.13 9.60
N VAL A 462 36.00 8.31 9.66
CA VAL A 462 35.06 8.71 8.59
C VAL A 462 34.57 7.57 7.65
N PHE A 463 33.34 7.06 7.89
CA PHE A 463 32.65 6.11 6.99
C PHE A 463 31.12 6.23 7.03
N LEU A 464 30.44 5.76 5.99
CA LEU A 464 28.98 5.57 5.99
C LEU A 464 28.64 4.26 6.70
N TYR A 465 27.82 4.33 7.75
CA TYR A 465 27.41 3.17 8.51
C TYR A 465 25.88 2.98 8.53
N PHE A 466 25.43 1.86 7.97
CA PHE A 466 24.03 1.46 7.94
C PHE A 466 23.80 0.37 9.00
N GLY A 467 23.68 0.80 10.25
CA GLY A 467 23.55 -0.12 11.38
C GLY A 467 23.48 0.60 12.72
N ASN A 468 23.29 -0.17 13.79
CA ASN A 468 23.43 0.31 15.17
C ASN A 468 24.52 -0.43 15.96
N PHE A 469 24.94 -1.60 15.48
CA PHE A 469 25.87 -2.47 16.18
C PHE A 469 27.20 -1.79 16.55
N LEU A 470 27.83 -1.04 15.64
CA LEU A 470 29.08 -0.33 15.95
C LEU A 470 28.91 0.73 17.04
N PHE A 471 27.78 1.45 17.04
CA PHE A 471 27.48 2.46 18.07
C PHE A 471 27.29 1.83 19.45
N GLU A 472 26.56 0.70 19.53
CA GLU A 472 26.31 -0.02 20.79
C GLU A 472 27.58 -0.63 21.39
N THR A 473 28.52 -1.03 20.54
CA THR A 473 29.70 -1.79 20.95
C THR A 473 30.90 -0.94 21.34
N GLN A 474 31.17 0.16 20.64
CA GLN A 474 32.40 0.94 20.83
C GLN A 474 32.24 2.13 21.80
N LYS A 475 31.06 2.37 22.43
CA LYS A 475 30.77 3.59 23.23
C LYS A 475 31.26 4.87 22.52
N VAL A 476 31.12 4.90 21.20
CA VAL A 476 31.69 5.99 20.41
C VAL A 476 30.89 7.24 20.65
N ASN A 477 31.57 8.39 20.72
CA ASN A 477 30.87 9.66 20.80
C ASN A 477 30.02 9.83 19.52
N ASN A 478 28.68 9.78 19.68
CA ASN A 478 27.71 9.98 18.60
C ASN A 478 27.96 11.31 17.85
N GLU A 479 28.57 12.31 18.48
CA GLU A 479 28.88 13.60 17.86
C GLU A 479 29.96 13.52 16.77
N LYS A 480 30.82 12.49 16.79
CA LYS A 480 31.86 12.27 15.75
C LYS A 480 31.35 11.50 14.52
N TYR A 481 30.17 10.89 14.60
CA TYR A 481 29.61 10.03 13.54
C TYR A 481 28.31 10.64 13.03
N GLN A 482 28.38 11.25 11.86
CA GLN A 482 27.34 12.17 11.37
C GLN A 482 26.25 11.50 10.52
N PHE A 483 26.36 10.19 10.25
CA PHE A 483 25.39 9.43 9.46
C PHE A 483 24.58 8.46 10.31
N LYS A 484 23.25 8.57 10.25
CA LYS A 484 22.34 7.60 10.85
C LYS A 484 21.25 7.21 9.86
N TYR A 485 21.32 5.96 9.39
CA TYR A 485 20.20 5.35 8.68
C TYR A 485 19.16 4.86 9.69
N ILE A 486 17.90 5.31 9.55
CA ILE A 486 16.82 4.89 10.43
C ILE A 486 16.37 3.48 10.05
N ASN A 487 16.39 2.56 11.00
CA ASN A 487 15.89 1.20 10.81
C ASN A 487 14.41 1.24 10.34
N PRO A 488 14.01 0.41 9.35
CA PRO A 488 12.63 0.36 8.87
C PRO A 488 11.56 0.20 9.95
N ARG A 489 11.84 -0.61 10.98
CA ARG A 489 10.93 -0.80 12.12
C ARG A 489 10.75 0.49 12.90
N ASP A 490 11.84 1.18 13.21
CA ASP A 490 11.79 2.41 14.01
C ASP A 490 11.11 3.55 13.22
N ASP A 491 11.33 3.62 11.90
CA ASP A 491 10.60 4.54 11.01
C ASP A 491 9.10 4.20 10.98
N PHE A 492 8.75 2.91 10.95
CA PHE A 492 7.37 2.45 11.01
C PHE A 492 6.69 2.86 12.32
N VAL A 493 7.35 2.68 13.47
CA VAL A 493 6.83 3.07 14.79
C VAL A 493 6.52 4.57 14.84
N ARG A 494 7.45 5.40 14.37
CA ARG A 494 7.28 6.86 14.33
C ARG A 494 6.10 7.29 13.45
N ARG A 495 5.90 6.62 12.31
CA ARG A 495 4.86 6.97 11.33
C ARG A 495 3.49 6.36 11.65
N ASN A 496 3.45 5.25 12.38
CA ASN A 496 2.24 4.48 12.66
C ASN A 496 2.03 4.20 14.16
N PRO A 497 2.05 5.24 15.03
CA PRO A 497 2.00 5.05 16.48
C PRO A 497 0.69 4.38 16.94
N LYS A 498 -0.43 4.63 16.27
CA LYS A 498 -1.72 3.99 16.57
C LYS A 498 -1.69 2.48 16.31
N ILE A 499 -1.20 2.05 15.14
CA ILE A 499 -1.07 0.63 14.81
C ILE A 499 -0.17 -0.05 15.85
N CYS A 500 0.99 0.55 16.14
CA CYS A 500 1.91 0.00 17.15
C CYS A 500 1.28 -0.09 18.54
N ARG A 501 0.43 0.88 18.92
CA ARG A 501 -0.33 0.83 20.18
C ARG A 501 -1.33 -0.32 20.21
N ILE A 502 -2.06 -0.55 19.11
CA ILE A 502 -3.04 -1.64 19.00
C ILE A 502 -2.36 -3.01 19.10
N TYR A 503 -1.18 -3.14 18.48
CA TYR A 503 -0.40 -4.37 18.49
C TYR A 503 0.63 -4.44 19.62
N HIS A 504 0.58 -3.54 20.61
CA HIS A 504 1.52 -3.53 21.75
C HIS A 504 1.34 -4.75 22.68
N CYS A 505 0.41 -5.66 22.38
CA CYS A 505 0.39 -6.98 23.00
C CYS A 505 1.65 -7.75 22.59
N GLU A 506 2.52 -8.11 23.55
CA GLU A 506 3.80 -8.83 23.37
C GLU A 506 3.67 -10.29 22.83
N SER A 507 2.54 -10.61 22.21
CA SER A 507 2.27 -11.91 21.63
C SER A 507 3.11 -12.11 20.36
N LEU A 508 3.38 -13.37 20.06
CA LEU A 508 4.06 -13.77 18.84
C LEU A 508 3.24 -13.35 17.61
N GLU A 509 1.92 -13.47 17.70
CA GLU A 509 0.97 -13.09 16.66
C GLU A 509 1.12 -11.61 16.30
N SER A 510 1.15 -10.71 17.29
CA SER A 510 1.35 -9.27 17.03
C SER A 510 2.68 -9.00 16.33
N SER A 511 3.74 -9.68 16.78
CA SER A 511 5.08 -9.52 16.22
C SER A 511 5.15 -9.96 14.75
N ILE A 512 4.54 -11.10 14.42
CA ILE A 512 4.47 -11.61 13.04
C ILE A 512 3.62 -10.68 12.17
N VAL A 513 2.43 -10.27 12.64
CA VAL A 513 1.53 -9.41 11.88
C VAL A 513 2.18 -8.08 11.56
N LEU A 514 2.78 -7.42 12.55
CA LEU A 514 3.52 -6.18 12.35
C LEU A 514 4.75 -6.39 11.45
N GLY A 515 5.50 -7.48 11.63
CA GLY A 515 6.68 -7.79 10.81
C GLY A 515 6.34 -7.96 9.32
N LEU A 516 5.26 -8.69 9.02
CA LEU A 516 4.74 -8.83 7.65
C LEU A 516 4.16 -7.53 7.11
N TYR A 517 3.46 -6.76 7.95
CA TYR A 517 2.91 -5.47 7.53
C TYR A 517 4.03 -4.45 7.23
N ILE A 518 5.13 -4.45 7.98
CA ILE A 518 6.33 -3.65 7.68
C ILE A 518 6.92 -4.06 6.34
N LYS A 519 7.03 -5.37 6.05
CA LYS A 519 7.48 -5.87 4.74
C LYS A 519 6.59 -5.32 3.61
N LYS A 520 5.27 -5.44 3.74
CA LYS A 520 4.30 -4.90 2.77
C LYS A 520 4.40 -3.37 2.66
N TRP A 521 4.55 -2.68 3.78
CA TRP A 521 4.69 -1.22 3.84
C TRP A 521 5.95 -0.74 3.09
N LEU A 522 7.09 -1.40 3.27
CA LEU A 522 8.32 -1.12 2.52
C LEU A 522 8.15 -1.39 1.02
N LEU A 523 7.50 -2.51 0.67
CA LEU A 523 7.19 -2.84 -0.73
C LEU A 523 6.25 -1.83 -1.41
N ASN A 524 5.53 -1.01 -0.64
CA ASN A 524 4.64 0.03 -1.16
C ASN A 524 5.18 1.44 -0.86
N ASP A 525 6.50 1.63 -0.87
CA ASP A 525 7.16 2.93 -0.66
C ASP A 525 6.68 3.65 0.61
N LYS A 526 6.45 2.87 1.67
CA LYS A 526 6.03 3.35 2.99
C LYS A 526 4.63 3.95 3.01
N TYR A 527 3.74 3.49 2.12
CA TYR A 527 2.37 3.96 2.08
C TYR A 527 1.35 2.90 1.65
N ILE A 528 0.22 2.85 2.36
CA ILE A 528 -0.93 2.01 2.01
C ILE A 528 -2.20 2.85 2.24
N ASP A 529 -2.84 3.27 1.15
CA ASP A 529 -3.84 4.34 1.14
C ASP A 529 -5.22 3.88 1.64
N ASN A 530 -5.63 2.70 1.17
CA ASN A 530 -7.00 2.27 1.28
C ASN A 530 -7.28 1.79 2.71
N TYR A 531 -8.27 2.41 3.35
CA TYR A 531 -8.64 2.08 4.73
C TYR A 531 -9.02 0.60 4.88
N TRP A 532 -9.85 0.09 3.97
CA TRP A 532 -10.34 -1.29 4.00
C TRP A 532 -9.27 -2.31 3.60
N GLU A 533 -8.26 -1.91 2.81
CA GLU A 533 -7.06 -2.72 2.59
C GLU A 533 -6.30 -2.96 3.90
N ASN A 534 -5.99 -1.88 4.62
CA ASN A 534 -5.31 -1.98 5.91
C ASN A 534 -6.15 -2.74 6.93
N PHE A 535 -7.45 -2.47 6.96
CA PHE A 535 -8.37 -3.13 7.88
C PHE A 535 -8.45 -4.64 7.63
N GLY A 536 -8.59 -5.05 6.37
CA GLY A 536 -8.58 -6.46 5.97
C GLY A 536 -7.25 -7.16 6.23
N TYR A 537 -6.11 -6.51 5.93
CA TYR A 537 -4.79 -7.12 6.14
C TYR A 537 -4.42 -7.24 7.62
N LEU A 538 -4.62 -6.18 8.41
CA LEU A 538 -4.21 -6.14 9.82
C LEU A 538 -5.17 -6.95 10.72
N TYR A 539 -6.48 -6.81 10.55
CA TYR A 539 -7.45 -7.39 11.49
C TYR A 539 -8.11 -8.65 10.93
N GLY A 540 -8.59 -8.60 9.68
CA GLY A 540 -9.26 -9.74 9.04
C GLY A 540 -8.31 -10.90 8.76
N GLY A 541 -7.13 -10.61 8.22
CA GLY A 541 -6.12 -11.60 7.82
C GLY A 541 -5.73 -12.52 8.99
N PRO A 542 -5.25 -11.99 10.12
CA PRO A 542 -4.93 -12.80 11.29
C PRO A 542 -6.10 -13.60 11.84
N LEU A 543 -7.30 -13.03 11.84
CA LEU A 543 -8.52 -13.72 12.31
C LEU A 543 -8.87 -14.89 11.40
N CYS A 544 -8.96 -14.65 10.10
CA CYS A 544 -9.30 -15.64 9.10
C CYS A 544 -8.23 -16.73 8.99
N TYR A 545 -6.95 -16.37 9.01
CA TYR A 545 -5.85 -17.33 9.00
C TYR A 545 -5.85 -18.20 10.26
N GLY A 546 -5.95 -17.60 11.45
CA GLY A 546 -5.98 -18.35 12.70
C GLY A 546 -7.12 -19.36 12.74
N LEU A 547 -8.31 -18.94 12.30
CA LEU A 547 -9.49 -19.80 12.22
C LEU A 547 -9.35 -20.92 11.17
N ALA A 548 -8.88 -20.59 9.96
CA ALA A 548 -8.64 -21.58 8.91
C ALA A 548 -7.58 -22.60 9.33
N ASN A 549 -6.48 -22.15 9.95
CA ASN A 549 -5.42 -23.00 10.46
C ASN A 549 -5.93 -23.92 11.59
N PHE A 550 -6.78 -23.43 12.50
CA PHE A 550 -7.42 -24.28 13.51
C PHE A 550 -8.25 -25.39 12.86
N VAL A 551 -9.15 -25.02 11.95
CA VAL A 551 -10.05 -25.97 11.27
C VAL A 551 -9.26 -26.98 10.43
N TYR A 552 -8.22 -26.53 9.73
CA TYR A 552 -7.30 -27.37 8.98
C TYR A 552 -6.61 -28.41 9.85
N ASN A 553 -6.02 -27.98 10.98
CA ASN A 553 -5.31 -28.91 11.86
C ASN A 553 -6.24 -29.95 12.48
N GLU A 554 -7.47 -29.56 12.87
CA GLU A 554 -8.45 -30.53 13.37
C GLU A 554 -8.95 -31.47 12.28
N ALA A 555 -9.12 -31.00 11.04
CA ALA A 555 -9.50 -31.87 9.92
C ALA A 555 -8.43 -32.95 9.64
N VAL A 556 -7.16 -32.55 9.63
CA VAL A 556 -6.01 -33.47 9.47
C VAL A 556 -5.94 -34.45 10.63
N LYS A 557 -6.01 -33.97 11.87
CA LYS A 557 -5.98 -34.80 13.09
C LYS A 557 -7.09 -35.84 13.13
N ASN A 558 -8.29 -35.50 12.63
CA ASN A 558 -9.43 -36.40 12.59
C ASN A 558 -9.50 -37.27 11.32
N ASN A 559 -8.49 -37.19 10.44
CA ASN A 559 -8.43 -37.90 9.15
C ASN A 559 -9.67 -37.66 8.27
N LEU A 560 -10.14 -36.41 8.22
CA LEU A 560 -11.27 -36.03 7.37
C LEU A 560 -10.83 -35.99 5.89
N LYS A 561 -11.73 -36.41 5.00
CA LYS A 561 -11.51 -36.42 3.55
C LYS A 561 -12.43 -35.46 2.79
N GLU A 562 -13.53 -35.06 3.42
CA GLU A 562 -14.48 -34.09 2.90
C GLU A 562 -14.78 -33.04 3.97
N PHE A 563 -14.84 -31.78 3.57
CA PHE A 563 -15.06 -30.63 4.45
C PHE A 563 -15.98 -29.60 3.80
N ILE A 564 -16.98 -29.12 4.54
CA ILE A 564 -17.97 -28.15 4.07
C ILE A 564 -17.83 -26.83 4.83
N PHE A 565 -17.76 -25.75 4.07
CA PHE A 565 -17.78 -24.38 4.58
C PHE A 565 -19.14 -23.75 4.32
N ILE A 566 -19.79 -23.22 5.37
CA ILE A 566 -21.10 -22.58 5.21
C ILE A 566 -20.97 -21.20 4.59
N ALA A 567 -21.94 -20.88 3.74
CA ALA A 567 -22.00 -19.59 3.08
C ALA A 567 -21.98 -18.40 4.04
N ARG A 568 -21.44 -17.31 3.50
CA ARG A 568 -21.10 -16.05 4.15
C ARG A 568 -19.80 -16.14 4.93
N ASP A 569 -19.78 -16.85 6.05
CA ASP A 569 -18.66 -16.76 6.99
C ASP A 569 -17.55 -17.77 6.68
N GLY A 570 -17.85 -18.80 5.91
CA GLY A 570 -16.89 -19.82 5.46
C GLY A 570 -16.10 -19.46 4.21
N TYR A 571 -16.43 -18.37 3.51
CA TYR A 571 -15.90 -18.09 2.17
C TYR A 571 -14.39 -17.85 2.14
N VAL A 572 -13.89 -17.04 3.06
CA VAL A 572 -12.44 -16.73 3.15
C VAL A 572 -11.71 -17.90 3.82
N ILE A 573 -12.33 -18.50 4.83
CA ILE A 573 -11.78 -19.62 5.59
C ILE A 573 -11.50 -20.83 4.69
N GLU A 574 -12.41 -21.18 3.78
CA GLU A 574 -12.22 -22.22 2.78
C GLU A 574 -10.98 -21.98 1.91
N LYS A 575 -10.80 -20.75 1.43
CA LYS A 575 -9.69 -20.41 0.53
C LYS A 575 -8.35 -20.48 1.26
N ILE A 576 -8.29 -19.98 2.49
CA ILE A 576 -7.09 -20.09 3.31
C ILE A 576 -6.83 -21.55 3.68
N PHE A 577 -7.87 -22.33 3.98
CA PHE A 577 -7.74 -23.78 4.19
C PHE A 577 -7.07 -24.43 2.98
N ASN A 578 -7.51 -24.11 1.75
CA ASN A 578 -6.89 -24.62 0.53
C ASN A 578 -5.44 -24.15 0.35
N PHE A 579 -5.07 -22.92 0.72
CA PHE A 579 -3.66 -22.51 0.75
C PHE A 579 -2.82 -23.34 1.73
N LEU A 580 -3.38 -23.71 2.89
CA LEU A 580 -2.71 -24.60 3.85
C LEU A 580 -2.56 -26.03 3.29
N GLN A 581 -3.55 -26.51 2.52
CA GLN A 581 -3.43 -27.79 1.83
C GLN A 581 -2.29 -27.80 0.81
N GLU A 582 -2.17 -26.74 0.01
CA GLU A 582 -1.06 -26.56 -0.94
C GLU A 582 0.29 -26.53 -0.21
N GLN A 583 0.39 -25.78 0.88
CA GLN A 583 1.60 -25.65 1.70
C GLN A 583 2.05 -26.99 2.30
N PHE A 584 1.11 -27.76 2.86
CA PHE A 584 1.42 -29.00 3.60
C PHE A 584 1.11 -30.28 2.83
N LYS A 585 0.77 -30.17 1.55
CA LYS A 585 0.51 -31.28 0.62
C LYS A 585 -0.53 -32.26 1.15
N THR A 586 -1.68 -31.74 1.58
CA THR A 586 -2.85 -32.55 1.94
C THR A 586 -3.93 -32.49 0.87
N ASP A 587 -4.84 -33.46 0.90
CA ASP A 587 -5.90 -33.62 -0.09
C ASP A 587 -7.23 -33.94 0.61
N ILE A 588 -7.86 -32.88 1.11
CA ILE A 588 -9.18 -32.85 1.72
C ILE A 588 -10.07 -32.06 0.77
N ARG A 589 -11.12 -32.71 0.26
CA ARG A 589 -12.07 -32.07 -0.63
C ARG A 589 -12.85 -31.02 0.15
N THR A 590 -12.80 -29.76 -0.28
CA THR A 590 -13.55 -28.65 0.32
C THR A 590 -14.71 -28.21 -0.56
N GLU A 591 -15.84 -27.85 0.04
CA GLU A 591 -17.00 -27.33 -0.67
C GLU A 591 -17.67 -26.17 0.08
N TYR A 592 -17.93 -25.08 -0.62
CA TYR A 592 -18.69 -23.93 -0.10
C TYR A 592 -20.19 -24.05 -0.40
N ILE A 593 -21.00 -24.23 0.66
CA ILE A 593 -22.43 -24.54 0.52
C ILE A 593 -23.34 -23.40 1.02
N TYR A 594 -24.33 -23.05 0.20
CA TYR A 594 -25.38 -22.07 0.51
C TYR A 594 -26.43 -22.56 1.51
N ALA A 595 -26.02 -22.87 2.75
CA ALA A 595 -26.92 -23.21 3.85
C ALA A 595 -27.21 -21.98 4.73
N SER A 596 -28.11 -21.08 4.27
CA SER A 596 -28.42 -19.84 5.02
C SER A 596 -29.43 -20.06 6.16
N ARG A 597 -29.45 -19.14 7.13
CA ARG A 597 -30.47 -19.13 8.21
C ARG A 597 -31.89 -18.99 7.64
N ALA A 598 -32.07 -18.22 6.56
CA ALA A 598 -33.34 -18.07 5.86
C ALA A 598 -33.84 -19.41 5.26
N LEU A 599 -32.94 -20.18 4.61
CA LEU A 599 -33.25 -21.52 4.12
C LEU A 599 -33.66 -22.48 5.23
N LYS A 600 -32.99 -22.39 6.39
CA LYS A 600 -33.35 -23.20 7.55
C LYS A 600 -34.75 -22.86 8.08
N ILE A 601 -35.13 -21.58 8.13
CA ILE A 601 -36.49 -21.17 8.53
C ILE A 601 -37.53 -21.69 7.53
N LEU A 602 -37.26 -21.57 6.23
CA LEU A 602 -38.20 -21.97 5.18
C LEU A 602 -38.35 -23.48 5.03
N SER A 603 -37.29 -24.25 5.27
CA SER A 603 -37.30 -25.72 5.08
C SER A 603 -37.92 -26.49 6.25
N ASN A 604 -38.16 -25.85 7.39
CA ASN A 604 -38.80 -26.45 8.55
C ASN A 604 -39.69 -25.44 9.29
N VAL A 605 -40.91 -25.26 8.76
CA VAL A 605 -41.87 -24.28 9.28
C VAL A 605 -42.46 -24.75 10.61
N ASN A 606 -42.10 -24.07 11.70
CA ASN A 606 -42.67 -24.26 13.03
C ASN A 606 -43.23 -22.94 13.57
N LEU A 607 -44.54 -22.89 13.79
CA LEU A 607 -45.25 -21.70 14.29
C LEU A 607 -45.37 -21.64 15.83
N LYS A 608 -44.86 -22.66 16.55
CA LYS A 608 -44.93 -22.73 18.02
C LYS A 608 -43.67 -22.19 18.72
N ASP A 609 -42.53 -22.15 18.03
CA ASP A 609 -41.23 -21.79 18.58
C ASP A 609 -40.82 -20.36 18.15
N ASN A 610 -40.92 -19.42 19.10
CA ASN A 610 -40.67 -17.98 18.89
C ASN A 610 -39.43 -17.45 19.62
N SER A 611 -38.57 -18.31 20.20
CA SER A 611 -37.67 -17.92 21.31
C SER A 611 -36.23 -17.58 20.94
N LEU A 612 -35.96 -16.89 19.82
CA LEU A 612 -34.62 -16.33 19.61
C LEU A 612 -34.52 -14.90 20.18
N PRO A 613 -33.49 -14.58 20.98
CA PRO A 613 -33.34 -13.24 21.58
C PRO A 613 -33.18 -12.11 20.54
N TRP A 614 -32.63 -12.43 19.36
CA TRP A 614 -32.27 -11.47 18.31
C TRP A 614 -33.11 -11.58 17.03
N ASP A 615 -33.93 -12.63 16.88
CA ASP A 615 -34.73 -12.84 15.66
C ASP A 615 -36.19 -13.15 15.99
N ASP A 616 -37.08 -12.28 15.52
CA ASP A 616 -38.50 -12.60 15.48
C ASP A 616 -38.79 -13.59 14.34
N LYS A 617 -38.60 -14.89 14.61
CA LYS A 617 -38.81 -15.99 13.65
C LYS A 617 -40.14 -15.88 12.88
N ILE A 618 -41.22 -15.45 13.54
CA ILE A 618 -42.53 -15.26 12.89
C ILE A 618 -42.49 -14.14 11.86
N SER A 619 -41.94 -12.98 12.20
CA SER A 619 -41.79 -11.89 11.24
C SER A 619 -40.82 -12.26 10.12
N SER A 620 -39.71 -12.94 10.44
CA SER A 620 -38.74 -13.40 9.44
C SER A 620 -39.37 -14.40 8.48
N LEU A 621 -40.09 -15.41 8.98
CA LEU A 621 -40.82 -16.38 8.17
C LEU A 621 -41.90 -15.70 7.32
N PHE A 622 -42.72 -14.83 7.91
CA PHE A 622 -43.76 -14.10 7.17
C PHE A 622 -43.17 -13.29 6.02
N TYR A 623 -42.07 -12.57 6.25
CA TYR A 623 -41.38 -11.85 5.19
C TYR A 623 -40.89 -12.77 4.06
N LEU A 624 -40.20 -13.85 4.42
CA LEU A 624 -39.68 -14.82 3.44
C LEU A 624 -40.82 -15.45 2.62
N CYS A 625 -41.96 -15.74 3.25
CA CYS A 625 -43.16 -16.20 2.55
C CYS A 625 -43.80 -15.12 1.67
N THR A 626 -43.79 -13.84 2.07
CA THR A 626 -44.31 -12.74 1.23
C THR A 626 -43.47 -12.54 -0.04
N GLU A 627 -42.16 -12.76 0.02
CA GLU A 627 -41.30 -12.70 -1.17
C GLU A 627 -41.61 -13.83 -2.16
N ALA A 628 -41.95 -15.02 -1.62
CA ALA A 628 -42.13 -16.24 -2.40
C ALA A 628 -43.57 -16.49 -2.89
N LEU A 629 -44.59 -16.08 -2.13
CA LEU A 629 -46.01 -16.40 -2.39
C LEU A 629 -46.79 -15.16 -2.79
N ILE A 630 -47.41 -15.20 -3.98
CA ILE A 630 -48.14 -14.07 -4.58
C ILE A 630 -49.29 -13.61 -3.68
N GLU A 631 -49.97 -14.55 -3.03
CA GLU A 631 -51.11 -14.29 -2.14
C GLU A 631 -50.71 -13.48 -0.90
N LEU A 632 -49.45 -13.60 -0.48
CA LEU A 632 -48.90 -12.87 0.64
C LEU A 632 -48.31 -11.51 0.23
N LYS A 633 -47.92 -11.32 -1.04
CA LYS A 633 -47.34 -10.06 -1.56
C LYS A 633 -48.24 -8.83 -1.37
N ARG A 634 -49.57 -9.02 -1.37
CA ARG A 634 -50.53 -7.93 -1.16
C ARG A 634 -50.47 -7.31 0.25
N TYR A 635 -49.89 -8.04 1.22
CA TYR A 635 -49.81 -7.60 2.60
C TYR A 635 -48.52 -6.83 2.86
N LYS A 636 -48.63 -5.56 3.27
CA LYS A 636 -47.48 -4.70 3.57
C LYS A 636 -46.79 -5.13 4.86
N TYR A 637 -45.74 -5.96 4.75
CA TYR A 637 -44.95 -6.53 5.86
C TYR A 637 -44.67 -5.56 7.04
N LYS A 638 -44.26 -4.31 6.73
CA LYS A 638 -43.84 -3.33 7.74
C LYS A 638 -44.97 -2.82 8.65
N ILE A 639 -46.23 -2.94 8.22
CA ILE A 639 -47.39 -2.32 8.88
C ILE A 639 -48.15 -3.36 9.74
N ILE A 640 -47.89 -4.65 9.53
CA ILE A 640 -48.67 -5.73 10.15
C ILE A 640 -48.05 -6.14 11.49
N SER A 641 -48.87 -6.19 12.53
CA SER A 641 -48.47 -6.64 13.87
C SER A 641 -48.01 -8.11 13.86
N LYS A 642 -47.15 -8.49 14.81
CA LYS A 642 -46.66 -9.88 14.94
C LYS A 642 -47.80 -10.90 15.07
N ARG A 643 -48.86 -10.54 15.82
CA ARG A 643 -50.05 -11.37 15.99
C ARG A 643 -50.77 -11.60 14.65
N ASN A 644 -51.01 -10.52 13.91
CA ASN A 644 -51.68 -10.61 12.61
C ASN A 644 -50.81 -11.36 11.58
N LYS A 645 -49.48 -11.23 11.63
CA LYS A 645 -48.57 -12.04 10.82
C LYS A 645 -48.72 -13.53 11.13
N LEU A 646 -48.79 -13.91 12.40
CA LEU A 646 -49.01 -15.29 12.82
C LEU A 646 -50.38 -15.82 12.34
N ASP A 647 -51.43 -15.02 12.46
CA ASP A 647 -52.78 -15.41 12.02
C ASP A 647 -52.84 -15.59 10.50
N LEU A 648 -52.18 -14.72 9.72
CA LEU A 648 -52.02 -14.90 8.28
C LEU A 648 -51.18 -16.15 7.94
N LEU A 649 -50.07 -16.40 8.64
CA LEU A 649 -49.29 -17.63 8.44
C LEU A 649 -50.12 -18.89 8.71
N LYS A 650 -50.99 -18.88 9.72
CA LYS A 650 -51.93 -19.99 9.99
C LYS A 650 -52.98 -20.11 8.89
N GLN A 651 -53.51 -19.00 8.39
CA GLN A 651 -54.51 -18.99 7.32
C GLN A 651 -53.97 -19.61 6.02
N TYR A 652 -52.70 -19.37 5.67
CA TYR A 652 -52.07 -19.91 4.46
C TYR A 652 -51.15 -21.11 4.74
N LEU A 653 -51.33 -21.81 5.86
CA LEU A 653 -50.39 -22.83 6.36
C LEU A 653 -50.14 -23.95 5.35
N ASP A 654 -51.17 -24.44 4.66
CA ASP A 654 -51.02 -25.54 3.69
C ASP A 654 -50.16 -25.13 2.49
N LYS A 655 -50.36 -23.92 1.96
CA LYS A 655 -49.52 -23.36 0.89
C LYS A 655 -48.08 -23.14 1.35
N ILE A 656 -47.90 -22.66 2.57
CA ILE A 656 -46.57 -22.45 3.17
C ILE A 656 -45.85 -23.78 3.37
N ARG A 657 -46.54 -24.83 3.84
CA ARG A 657 -45.99 -26.18 3.97
C ARG A 657 -45.60 -26.76 2.60
N HIS A 658 -46.44 -26.58 1.59
CA HIS A 658 -46.11 -26.98 0.23
C HIS A 658 -44.83 -26.28 -0.27
N PHE A 659 -44.74 -24.95 -0.11
CA PHE A 659 -43.54 -24.20 -0.45
C PHE A 659 -42.31 -24.65 0.37
N SER A 660 -42.48 -24.92 1.65
CA SER A 660 -41.44 -25.43 2.54
C SER A 660 -40.86 -26.75 2.03
N GLU A 661 -41.72 -27.67 1.59
CA GLU A 661 -41.31 -28.92 0.96
C GLU A 661 -40.59 -28.71 -0.37
N GLU A 662 -41.04 -27.78 -1.22
CA GLU A 662 -40.35 -27.41 -2.45
C GLU A 662 -38.94 -26.87 -2.19
N VAL A 663 -38.79 -25.98 -1.20
CA VAL A 663 -37.50 -25.43 -0.78
C VAL A 663 -36.60 -26.54 -0.26
N LYS A 664 -37.12 -27.44 0.59
CA LYS A 664 -36.37 -28.58 1.13
C LYS A 664 -35.90 -29.52 0.01
N LYS A 665 -36.79 -29.91 -0.92
CA LYS A 665 -36.45 -30.75 -2.09
C LYS A 665 -35.42 -30.05 -2.99
N SER A 666 -35.57 -28.74 -3.22
CA SER A 666 -34.63 -27.97 -4.03
C SER A 666 -33.25 -27.86 -3.37
N PHE A 667 -33.21 -27.68 -2.04
CA PHE A 667 -31.97 -27.67 -1.28
C PHE A 667 -31.31 -29.05 -1.25
N SER A 668 -32.08 -30.13 -1.06
CA SER A 668 -31.58 -31.51 -1.17
C SER A 668 -30.91 -31.76 -2.52
N ARG A 669 -31.60 -31.47 -3.63
CA ARG A 669 -31.03 -31.60 -4.98
C ARG A 669 -29.80 -30.71 -5.19
N TYR A 670 -29.76 -29.53 -4.57
CA TYR A 670 -28.59 -28.65 -4.65
C TYR A 670 -27.37 -29.27 -3.96
N VAL A 671 -27.55 -29.85 -2.77
CA VAL A 671 -26.48 -30.50 -2.00
C VAL A 671 -26.08 -31.84 -2.62
N GLU A 672 -27.03 -32.62 -3.15
CA GLU A 672 -26.77 -33.91 -3.81
C GLU A 672 -25.83 -33.80 -5.03
N LYS A 673 -25.81 -32.64 -5.71
CA LYS A 673 -24.87 -32.38 -6.84
C LYS A 673 -23.40 -32.46 -6.45
N TYR A 674 -23.08 -32.28 -5.17
CA TYR A 674 -21.71 -32.35 -4.69
C TYR A 674 -21.27 -33.79 -4.39
N SER A 675 -22.19 -34.78 -4.36
CA SER A 675 -21.84 -36.21 -4.24
C SER A 675 -20.86 -36.50 -3.11
N PHE A 676 -21.18 -36.11 -1.86
CA PHE A 676 -20.35 -36.42 -0.70
C PHE A 676 -20.44 -37.92 -0.37
N GLU A 677 -19.32 -38.63 -0.42
CA GLU A 677 -19.28 -40.09 -0.26
C GLU A 677 -18.83 -40.49 1.15
N GLN A 678 -18.07 -39.64 1.84
CA GLN A 678 -17.43 -40.00 3.08
C GLN A 678 -18.43 -40.09 4.24
N ASN A 679 -18.14 -40.97 5.20
CA ASN A 679 -18.94 -41.12 6.42
C ASN A 679 -18.60 -40.06 7.48
N LYS A 680 -17.37 -39.53 7.45
CA LYS A 680 -16.89 -38.44 8.29
C LYS A 680 -16.78 -37.17 7.45
N ILE A 681 -17.59 -36.18 7.77
CA ILE A 681 -17.58 -34.88 7.08
C ILE A 681 -17.32 -33.77 8.09
N GLY A 682 -16.33 -32.93 7.81
CA GLY A 682 -16.08 -31.71 8.56
C GLY A 682 -17.02 -30.60 8.13
N LEU A 683 -17.51 -29.81 9.08
CA LEU A 683 -18.40 -28.68 8.84
C LEU A 683 -17.87 -27.46 9.57
N PHE A 684 -17.84 -26.31 8.91
CA PHE A 684 -17.48 -25.04 9.53
C PHE A 684 -18.61 -24.00 9.43
N ASP A 685 -18.94 -23.39 10.56
CA ASP A 685 -19.88 -22.27 10.71
C ASP A 685 -19.28 -21.29 11.74
N PHE A 686 -19.51 -19.98 11.64
CA PHE A 686 -18.75 -19.03 12.47
C PHE A 686 -19.22 -19.03 13.92
N VAL A 687 -20.46 -18.65 14.19
CA VAL A 687 -21.02 -18.60 15.55
C VAL A 687 -22.27 -19.45 15.63
N THR A 688 -22.38 -20.25 16.70
CA THR A 688 -23.54 -21.09 16.94
C THR A 688 -24.28 -20.77 18.23
N PHE A 689 -25.62 -20.84 18.13
CA PHE A 689 -26.60 -20.78 19.22
C PHE A 689 -27.61 -21.95 19.07
N GLU A 690 -28.82 -21.86 19.61
CA GLU A 690 -29.95 -22.80 19.37
C GLU A 690 -30.22 -23.05 17.86
N PHE A 691 -29.86 -22.08 17.00
CA PHE A 691 -30.18 -22.06 15.58
C PHE A 691 -28.95 -22.09 14.64
N SER A 692 -28.18 -23.18 14.59
CA SER A 692 -27.13 -23.34 13.56
C SER A 692 -27.69 -23.68 12.18
N SER A 693 -27.10 -23.10 11.13
CA SER A 693 -27.35 -23.45 9.73
C SER A 693 -26.96 -24.89 9.42
N LEU A 694 -25.99 -25.48 10.13
CA LEU A 694 -25.54 -26.86 9.92
C LEU A 694 -26.66 -27.90 10.07
N LYS A 695 -27.71 -27.59 10.84
CA LYS A 695 -28.86 -28.49 11.03
C LYS A 695 -29.61 -28.79 9.71
N ILE A 696 -29.65 -27.85 8.76
CA ILE A 696 -30.29 -28.11 7.46
C ILE A 696 -29.48 -29.13 6.64
N LEU A 697 -28.15 -29.06 6.69
CA LEU A 697 -27.28 -30.03 6.02
C LEU A 697 -27.44 -31.43 6.60
N ARG A 698 -27.50 -31.55 7.92
CA ARG A 698 -27.75 -32.84 8.58
C ARG A 698 -29.07 -33.48 8.11
N SER A 699 -30.11 -32.66 7.92
CA SER A 699 -31.41 -33.14 7.45
C SER A 699 -31.40 -33.68 6.01
N VAL A 700 -30.39 -33.32 5.23
CA VAL A 700 -30.20 -33.74 3.83
C VAL A 700 -29.19 -34.87 3.71
N LEU A 701 -27.98 -34.68 4.25
CA LEU A 701 -26.84 -35.55 4.00
C LEU A 701 -26.87 -36.87 4.77
N LYS A 702 -27.72 -37.02 5.80
CA LYS A 702 -27.93 -38.27 6.59
C LYS A 702 -26.65 -39.11 6.85
N LYS A 703 -25.51 -38.45 7.11
CA LYS A 703 -24.23 -39.11 7.39
C LYS A 703 -24.13 -39.51 8.86
N ASN A 704 -23.30 -40.52 9.13
CA ASN A 704 -23.12 -41.07 10.47
C ASN A 704 -22.28 -40.18 11.39
N PHE A 705 -21.29 -39.44 10.87
CA PHE A 705 -20.40 -38.62 11.69
C PHE A 705 -20.14 -37.23 11.09
N PHE A 706 -20.74 -36.21 11.69
CA PHE A 706 -20.41 -34.81 11.39
C PHE A 706 -19.49 -34.23 12.48
N TYR A 707 -18.38 -33.67 12.05
CA TYR A 707 -17.43 -32.92 12.90
C TYR A 707 -17.72 -31.43 12.71
N ALA A 708 -18.23 -30.76 13.74
CA ALA A 708 -18.66 -29.37 13.65
C ALA A 708 -17.66 -28.44 14.33
N TYR A 709 -17.11 -27.52 13.56
CA TYR A 709 -16.13 -26.54 14.01
C TYR A 709 -16.72 -25.13 13.96
N TYR A 710 -16.49 -24.38 15.04
CA TYR A 710 -16.99 -23.02 15.18
C TYR A 710 -15.89 -22.03 15.57
N PHE A 711 -16.08 -20.76 15.25
CA PHE A 711 -15.31 -19.69 15.91
C PHE A 711 -15.67 -19.63 17.40
N TYR A 712 -16.97 -19.58 17.72
CA TYR A 712 -17.46 -19.51 19.10
C TYR A 712 -18.78 -20.28 19.31
N ILE A 713 -18.89 -20.99 20.45
CA ILE A 713 -20.09 -21.72 20.88
C ILE A 713 -20.69 -21.03 22.12
N MET A 714 -21.89 -20.46 22.01
CA MET A 714 -22.53 -19.77 23.12
C MET A 714 -22.82 -20.71 24.31
N PRO A 715 -22.58 -20.31 25.57
CA PRO A 715 -22.73 -21.19 26.74
C PRO A 715 -24.10 -21.90 26.83
N LYS A 716 -25.21 -21.15 26.64
CA LYS A 716 -26.58 -21.69 26.67
C LYS A 716 -26.92 -22.67 25.54
N SER A 717 -26.09 -22.76 24.49
CA SER A 717 -26.31 -23.69 23.37
C SER A 717 -25.81 -25.11 23.67
N LYS A 718 -24.90 -25.28 24.64
CA LYS A 718 -24.29 -26.57 24.99
C LYS A 718 -25.29 -27.59 25.57
N GLU A 719 -26.35 -27.12 26.24
CA GLU A 719 -27.24 -27.99 27.03
C GLU A 719 -28.46 -28.53 26.28
N LYS A 720 -28.83 -28.02 25.09
CA LYS A 720 -30.10 -28.42 24.43
C LYS A 720 -30.00 -28.86 22.96
N ASN A 721 -28.91 -28.56 22.23
CA ASN A 721 -28.99 -28.49 20.77
C ASN A 721 -27.76 -28.97 19.98
N LEU A 722 -26.72 -29.46 20.65
CA LEU A 722 -25.45 -29.87 20.06
C LEU A 722 -25.25 -31.40 20.02
N PHE A 723 -26.04 -32.17 20.77
CA PHE A 723 -25.91 -33.65 20.94
C PHE A 723 -26.07 -34.48 19.65
N ASP A 724 -26.41 -33.84 18.55
CA ASP A 724 -26.52 -34.48 17.25
C ASP A 724 -25.14 -34.76 16.62
N PHE A 725 -24.12 -33.94 16.86
CA PHE A 725 -22.83 -34.06 16.16
C PHE A 725 -21.87 -35.04 16.84
N ALA A 726 -20.97 -35.64 16.06
CA ALA A 726 -20.03 -36.65 16.54
C ALA A 726 -18.87 -36.03 17.34
N ASP A 727 -18.41 -34.87 16.91
CA ASP A 727 -17.44 -34.04 17.62
C ASP A 727 -17.73 -32.57 17.36
N ILE A 728 -17.43 -31.72 18.35
CA ILE A 728 -17.73 -30.30 18.34
C ILE A 728 -16.61 -29.53 19.00
N GLN A 729 -16.05 -28.57 18.28
CA GLN A 729 -14.96 -27.75 18.80
C GLN A 729 -15.14 -26.27 18.47
N SER A 730 -14.60 -25.42 19.34
CA SER A 730 -14.57 -23.97 19.18
C SER A 730 -13.14 -23.46 19.17
N TYR A 731 -12.83 -22.58 18.22
CA TYR A 731 -11.53 -21.93 18.15
C TYR A 731 -11.31 -20.93 19.31
N SER A 732 -12.33 -20.14 19.65
CA SER A 732 -12.26 -19.10 20.67
C SER A 732 -13.06 -19.42 21.92
N THR A 733 -12.50 -19.05 23.08
CA THR A 733 -13.20 -19.00 24.37
C THR A 733 -13.54 -17.57 24.80
N ILE A 734 -13.13 -16.56 24.03
CA ILE A 734 -13.33 -15.13 24.30
C ILE A 734 -14.21 -14.51 23.20
N PHE A 735 -15.06 -13.55 23.58
CA PHE A 735 -15.91 -12.80 22.67
C PHE A 735 -15.28 -11.49 22.19
N PHE A 736 -15.77 -11.01 21.04
CA PHE A 736 -15.51 -9.65 20.60
C PHE A 736 -16.29 -8.65 21.46
N ASN A 737 -15.69 -7.51 21.80
CA ASN A 737 -16.37 -6.39 22.46
C ASN A 737 -17.51 -5.86 21.58
N ASN A 738 -17.31 -5.85 20.26
CA ASN A 738 -18.34 -5.64 19.25
C ASN A 738 -18.39 -6.83 18.29
N HIS A 739 -19.36 -7.74 18.49
CA HIS A 739 -19.52 -8.94 17.67
C HIS A 739 -19.84 -8.64 16.19
N LEU A 740 -20.44 -7.48 15.88
CA LEU A 740 -20.76 -7.11 14.49
C LEU A 740 -19.51 -6.82 13.68
N ILE A 741 -18.47 -6.25 14.30
CA ILE A 741 -17.16 -6.08 13.68
C ILE A 741 -16.50 -7.43 13.42
N GLY A 742 -16.63 -8.37 14.36
CA GLY A 742 -16.16 -9.76 14.19
C GLY A 742 -16.82 -10.46 12.99
N GLU A 743 -18.15 -10.40 12.88
CA GLU A 743 -18.87 -10.97 11.73
C GLU A 743 -18.55 -10.22 10.42
N PHE A 744 -18.32 -8.91 10.50
CA PHE A 744 -17.93 -8.10 9.36
C PHE A 744 -16.58 -8.55 8.76
N LEU A 745 -15.61 -8.93 9.60
CA LEU A 745 -14.28 -9.42 9.19
C LEU A 745 -14.25 -10.85 8.61
N VAL A 746 -15.36 -11.56 8.53
CA VAL A 746 -15.40 -12.93 7.96
C VAL A 746 -16.44 -13.09 6.86
N THR A 747 -17.12 -12.01 6.49
CA THR A 747 -18.26 -12.05 5.57
C THR A 747 -17.82 -12.11 4.10
N ALA A 748 -18.42 -13.01 3.32
CA ALA A 748 -18.24 -13.13 1.87
C ALA A 748 -18.69 -11.88 1.09
N PRO A 749 -18.05 -11.56 -0.05
CA PRO A 749 -18.42 -10.45 -0.93
C PRO A 749 -19.62 -10.79 -1.84
N GLU A 750 -20.70 -11.34 -1.27
CA GLU A 750 -21.90 -11.74 -2.00
C GLU A 750 -23.18 -11.36 -1.26
N LEU A 751 -24.29 -11.26 -2.00
CA LEU A 751 -25.60 -10.97 -1.42
C LEU A 751 -26.13 -12.18 -0.63
N PRO A 752 -26.81 -11.95 0.51
CA PRO A 752 -27.38 -13.00 1.33
C PRO A 752 -28.33 -13.92 0.55
N VAL A 753 -28.22 -15.22 0.76
CA VAL A 753 -29.12 -16.21 0.16
C VAL A 753 -30.42 -16.29 0.94
N SER A 754 -31.54 -16.04 0.26
CA SER A 754 -32.88 -16.17 0.84
C SER A 754 -33.41 -17.60 0.74
N PHE A 755 -33.49 -18.14 -0.48
CA PHE A 755 -33.93 -19.51 -0.74
C PHE A 755 -33.41 -20.07 -2.07
N ILE A 756 -33.50 -21.39 -2.23
CA ILE A 756 -33.14 -22.10 -3.46
C ILE A 756 -34.41 -22.76 -4.00
N LYS A 757 -34.73 -22.50 -5.27
CA LYS A 757 -35.89 -23.08 -5.96
C LYS A 757 -35.49 -23.47 -7.37
N ASN A 758 -35.83 -24.69 -7.81
CA ASN A 758 -35.52 -25.19 -9.15
C ASN A 758 -34.05 -25.02 -9.54
N SER A 759 -33.12 -25.35 -8.62
CA SER A 759 -31.67 -25.15 -8.78
C SER A 759 -31.21 -23.69 -8.96
N LYS A 760 -32.07 -22.68 -8.81
CA LYS A 760 -31.70 -21.26 -8.83
C LYS A 760 -31.56 -20.73 -7.41
N ILE A 761 -30.45 -20.03 -7.14
CA ILE A 761 -30.16 -19.37 -5.86
C ILE A 761 -30.79 -17.98 -5.90
N ASN A 762 -31.73 -17.74 -4.99
CA ASN A 762 -32.34 -16.42 -4.83
C ASN A 762 -31.55 -15.64 -3.78
N ARG A 763 -31.16 -14.42 -4.14
CA ARG A 763 -30.40 -13.53 -3.28
C ARG A 763 -31.23 -12.33 -2.89
N ARG A 764 -30.97 -11.82 -1.70
CA ARG A 764 -31.63 -10.63 -1.19
C ARG A 764 -30.87 -9.39 -1.64
N TYR A 765 -31.57 -8.49 -2.31
CA TYR A 765 -31.07 -7.17 -2.65
C TYR A 765 -31.46 -6.15 -1.58
N ASN A 766 -30.48 -5.37 -1.14
CA ASN A 766 -30.66 -4.24 -0.24
C ASN A 766 -29.49 -3.26 -0.41
N ALA A 767 -29.75 -1.95 -0.34
CA ALA A 767 -28.74 -0.91 -0.46
C ALA A 767 -27.59 -1.07 0.55
N TYR A 768 -27.90 -1.45 1.80
CA TYR A 768 -26.88 -1.70 2.82
C TYR A 768 -25.97 -2.89 2.48
N GLU A 769 -26.50 -3.96 1.87
CA GLU A 769 -25.67 -5.11 1.46
C GLU A 769 -24.85 -4.78 0.21
N GLN A 770 -25.42 -4.04 -0.74
CA GLN A 770 -24.69 -3.61 -1.94
C GLN A 770 -23.48 -2.75 -1.57
N TYR A 771 -23.67 -1.78 -0.68
CA TYR A 771 -22.57 -0.94 -0.18
C TYR A 771 -21.47 -1.76 0.49
N LYS A 772 -21.85 -2.72 1.35
CA LYS A 772 -20.88 -3.61 2.01
C LYS A 772 -20.17 -4.54 1.05
N ILE A 773 -20.80 -5.04 -0.01
CA ILE A 773 -20.16 -5.96 -0.97
C ILE A 773 -18.92 -5.31 -1.61
N GLU A 774 -19.02 -4.03 -2.00
CA GLU A 774 -17.86 -3.33 -2.57
C GLU A 774 -16.71 -3.22 -1.57
N ILE A 775 -17.03 -3.05 -0.28
CA ILE A 775 -16.05 -3.03 0.80
C ILE A 775 -15.48 -4.43 1.06
N TYR A 776 -16.31 -5.46 1.11
CA TYR A 776 -15.88 -6.85 1.34
C TYR A 776 -15.01 -7.39 0.22
N LYS A 777 -15.23 -6.97 -1.03
CA LYS A 777 -14.31 -7.30 -2.14
C LYS A 777 -12.87 -6.86 -1.82
N ILE A 778 -12.72 -5.69 -1.18
CA ILE A 778 -11.42 -5.17 -0.75
C ILE A 778 -10.93 -5.96 0.46
N ILE A 779 -11.73 -6.04 1.53
CA ILE A 779 -11.35 -6.73 2.78
C ILE A 779 -10.93 -8.18 2.51
N CYS A 780 -11.76 -8.98 1.84
CA CYS A 780 -11.47 -10.39 1.55
C CYS A 780 -10.21 -10.56 0.70
N LYS A 781 -9.94 -9.63 -0.23
CA LYS A 781 -8.69 -9.67 -1.00
C LYS A 781 -7.48 -9.60 -0.08
N PHE A 782 -7.51 -8.69 0.90
CA PHE A 782 -6.38 -8.45 1.80
C PHE A 782 -6.27 -9.44 2.97
N GLU A 783 -7.38 -10.09 3.34
CA GLU A 783 -7.36 -11.26 4.23
C GLU A 783 -6.63 -12.45 3.59
N LEU A 784 -6.91 -12.70 2.31
CA LEU A 784 -6.23 -13.72 1.51
C LEU A 784 -4.77 -13.33 1.23
N GLU A 785 -4.50 -12.05 0.96
CA GLU A 785 -3.14 -11.55 0.74
C GLU A 785 -2.27 -11.73 1.98
N PHE A 786 -2.76 -11.36 3.17
CA PHE A 786 -2.07 -11.62 4.43
C PHE A 786 -1.71 -13.10 4.58
N SER A 787 -2.66 -14.00 4.30
CA SER A 787 -2.44 -15.45 4.44
C SER A 787 -1.39 -15.96 3.45
N LYS A 788 -1.40 -15.45 2.21
CA LYS A 788 -0.38 -15.79 1.20
C LYS A 788 1.00 -15.25 1.58
N ASP A 789 1.06 -14.02 2.09
CA ASP A 789 2.31 -13.40 2.54
C ASP A 789 2.90 -14.17 3.72
N LEU A 790 2.05 -14.63 4.65
CA LEU A 790 2.43 -15.47 5.77
C LEU A 790 2.98 -16.82 5.30
N ILE A 791 2.23 -17.54 4.46
CA ILE A 791 2.60 -18.87 3.96
C ILE A 791 3.88 -18.80 3.13
N SER A 792 3.98 -17.86 2.20
CA SER A 792 5.18 -17.70 1.35
C SER A 792 6.42 -17.31 2.16
N THR A 793 6.26 -16.48 3.19
CA THR A 793 7.37 -16.06 4.05
C THR A 793 7.88 -17.21 4.91
N PHE A 794 7.00 -18.02 5.49
CA PHE A 794 7.42 -19.09 6.41
C PHE A 794 7.57 -20.47 5.76
N GLY A 795 7.13 -20.67 4.51
CA GLY A 795 7.32 -21.94 3.80
C GLY A 795 6.76 -23.11 4.60
N ASN A 796 7.56 -24.14 4.89
CA ASN A 796 7.09 -25.31 5.66
C ASN A 796 7.00 -25.07 7.19
N PHE A 797 7.44 -23.91 7.69
CA PHE A 797 7.38 -23.60 9.12
C PHE A 797 5.96 -23.20 9.51
N LYS A 798 5.31 -24.01 10.36
CA LYS A 798 3.92 -23.80 10.77
C LYS A 798 3.77 -22.58 11.67
N VAL A 799 2.96 -21.62 11.22
CA VAL A 799 2.54 -20.47 12.04
C VAL A 799 1.18 -20.74 12.64
N PHE A 800 1.07 -20.60 13.95
CA PHE A 800 -0.17 -20.77 14.69
C PHE A 800 -0.58 -19.45 15.32
N PHE A 801 -1.82 -19.02 15.10
CA PHE A 801 -2.38 -17.85 15.78
C PHE A 801 -3.36 -18.32 16.84
N LYS A 802 -3.17 -17.89 18.09
CA LYS A 802 -4.07 -18.21 19.20
C LYS A 802 -5.28 -17.28 19.15
N SER A 803 -6.47 -17.86 19.29
CA SER A 803 -7.74 -17.11 19.25
C SER A 803 -7.78 -15.95 20.23
N LYS A 804 -7.33 -16.17 21.47
CA LYS A 804 -7.29 -15.14 22.52
C LYS A 804 -6.50 -13.90 22.10
N ASP A 805 -5.39 -14.07 21.39
CA ASP A 805 -4.46 -12.99 21.08
C ASP A 805 -4.96 -12.20 19.86
N VAL A 806 -5.51 -12.90 18.85
CA VAL A 806 -6.15 -12.25 17.69
C VAL A 806 -7.42 -11.50 18.09
N VAL A 807 -8.27 -12.09 18.95
CA VAL A 807 -9.49 -11.43 19.45
C VAL A 807 -9.14 -10.19 20.28
N ARG A 808 -8.08 -10.23 21.09
CA ARG A 808 -7.59 -9.06 21.83
C ARG A 808 -7.17 -7.92 20.91
N ILE A 809 -6.46 -8.21 19.81
CA ILE A 809 -6.07 -7.18 18.82
C ILE A 809 -7.32 -6.49 18.25
N VAL A 810 -8.33 -7.27 17.84
CA VAL A 810 -9.59 -6.72 17.32
C VAL A 810 -10.31 -5.89 18.39
N ASN A 811 -10.44 -6.40 19.62
CA ASN A 811 -11.08 -5.68 20.71
C ASN A 811 -10.35 -4.36 21.02
N PHE A 812 -9.03 -4.37 21.04
CA PHE A 812 -8.24 -3.16 21.28
C PHE A 812 -8.42 -2.13 20.16
N PHE A 813 -8.56 -2.56 18.90
CA PHE A 813 -8.96 -1.65 17.81
C PHE A 813 -10.33 -1.03 18.08
N VAL A 814 -11.34 -1.83 18.41
CA VAL A 814 -12.70 -1.35 18.69
C VAL A 814 -12.71 -0.32 19.81
N ASP A 815 -12.00 -0.60 20.90
CA ASP A 815 -11.93 0.28 22.07
C ASP A 815 -11.15 1.58 21.80
N ASN A 816 -10.35 1.63 20.73
CA ASN A 816 -9.46 2.76 20.41
C ASN A 816 -9.72 3.37 19.01
N MET A 817 -10.95 3.25 18.49
CA MET A 817 -11.32 3.85 17.21
C MET A 817 -11.18 5.39 17.22
N ASP A 818 -10.43 5.92 16.25
CA ASP A 818 -10.27 7.36 16.05
C ASP A 818 -11.37 7.94 15.12
N CYS A 819 -11.29 9.25 14.83
CA CYS A 819 -12.24 9.92 13.94
C CYS A 819 -12.24 9.34 12.51
N LYS A 820 -11.09 8.88 12.01
CA LYS A 820 -10.98 8.27 10.68
C LYS A 820 -11.70 6.92 10.67
N ASP A 821 -11.49 6.09 11.69
CA ASP A 821 -12.21 4.80 11.78
C ASP A 821 -13.73 5.03 11.83
N LYS A 822 -14.17 5.92 12.73
CA LYS A 822 -15.60 6.22 12.91
C LYS A 822 -16.24 6.72 11.61
N TYR A 823 -15.51 7.51 10.82
CA TYR A 823 -15.95 7.95 9.50
C TYR A 823 -16.17 6.78 8.53
N TYR A 824 -15.20 5.86 8.41
CA TYR A 824 -15.34 4.71 7.52
C TYR A 824 -16.45 3.74 7.96
N PHE A 825 -16.63 3.56 9.28
CA PHE A 825 -17.69 2.71 9.83
C PHE A 825 -19.07 3.38 9.87
N GLU A 826 -19.18 4.69 9.62
CA GLU A 826 -20.40 5.47 9.83
C GLU A 826 -21.62 4.91 9.08
N ASN A 827 -21.40 4.37 7.89
CA ASN A 827 -22.47 3.89 7.01
C ASN A 827 -22.47 2.37 6.84
N ILE A 828 -21.84 1.65 7.77
CA ILE A 828 -21.79 0.20 7.75
C ILE A 828 -22.90 -0.38 8.62
N TYR A 829 -23.75 -1.19 8.00
CA TYR A 829 -24.92 -1.80 8.64
C TYR A 829 -24.90 -3.32 8.54
N HIS A 830 -25.21 -3.97 9.65
CA HIS A 830 -25.27 -5.42 9.75
C HIS A 830 -26.71 -5.90 10.01
N SER A 831 -27.09 -7.02 9.41
CA SER A 831 -28.42 -7.60 9.61
C SER A 831 -28.50 -8.39 10.91
N GLU A 832 -29.45 -8.06 11.79
CA GLU A 832 -29.63 -8.75 13.07
C GLU A 832 -30.61 -9.94 13.02
N ASN A 833 -31.35 -10.11 11.91
CA ASN A 833 -32.36 -11.18 11.78
C ASN A 833 -32.15 -12.07 10.54
N SER A 834 -32.67 -13.30 10.57
CA SER A 834 -32.42 -14.29 9.52
C SER A 834 -33.04 -13.93 8.18
N ALA A 835 -34.11 -13.14 8.18
CA ALA A 835 -34.70 -12.67 6.94
C ALA A 835 -33.90 -11.53 6.30
N HIS A 836 -32.99 -10.85 7.00
CA HIS A 836 -32.31 -9.62 6.59
C HIS A 836 -33.23 -8.39 6.46
N THR A 837 -34.31 -8.31 7.24
CA THR A 837 -35.24 -7.15 7.21
C THR A 837 -34.92 -6.05 8.21
N LYS A 838 -34.02 -6.32 9.17
CA LYS A 838 -33.65 -5.37 10.22
C LYS A 838 -32.12 -5.21 10.24
N TYR A 839 -31.67 -3.96 10.19
CA TYR A 839 -30.25 -3.61 10.13
C TYR A 839 -29.89 -2.69 11.28
N VAL A 840 -28.76 -2.97 11.90
CA VAL A 840 -28.14 -2.16 12.95
C VAL A 840 -26.81 -1.63 12.44
N LYS A 841 -26.45 -0.43 12.89
CA LYS A 841 -25.15 0.16 12.59
C LYS A 841 -24.06 -0.59 13.36
N ILE A 842 -22.92 -0.81 12.71
CA ILE A 842 -21.75 -1.46 13.33
C ILE A 842 -21.07 -0.52 14.32
#